data_AF-A0A8J7S2Q0-F1
#
_entry.id   AF-A0A8J7S2Q0-F1
#
_cell.length_a   1.000
_cell.length_b   1.000
_cell.length_c   1.000
_cell.angle_alpha   90.00
_cell.angle_beta   90.00
_cell.angle_gamma   90.00
#
_symmetry.space_group_name_H-M   'P 1'
#
loop_
_entity.id
_entity.type
_entity.pdbx_description
1 polymer ?
#
loop_
_entity_poly.entity_id
_entity_poly.type
_entity_poly.pdbx_seq_one_letter_code
_entity_poly.pdbx_strand_id
1 'polypeptide(L)'
;MPSDLAEYLKLNDPAFAVSEASNAAPDSAAETAFSEPSAPTVPPSQADHSHDMAHLEVAYAEQSRVAPYYIKALRTMPKLSRPLVYSSEAGSLWQIHANALGAYFQPASLRLAEEAAEAISAGDADALDNDVLFARALVAEAYRRRIPFDLTAQVLRWLQMPENGGIYHSMKQQCFRRLVHWHDVGALVAMINRRRFGTAIFSETSQKIDRHASDMAEHGTTTFDPLLTERQLQEVYDYFLGRPVYNGHTAENRLDNIQRFVGYGAEAFSYGSYSLADSMAAPHLLELSVDPTLLEVGRRHLGGTPLLSKIYVHWDFPHTDHLVPDGVTIGDYHRDLNDFGMFWVYMYLSDVDMESGPHALIPGSHRFDVVAKRLEEALRKGQDFPHLDRNLTVFDFFDGYGYHIPQSVKLALFEQDQKFFTGPPGTILASNGFQLHKIHQPQSKRRLIVALRYQVSMSPRSSALRECDSVPEHLVAGRVNMDLPTRQVLGTIVNWKESPYYRASDGAAGTKAEKKNAATSRRALKGGFLFIGNGRTGSTWVTTLLNQLPGVASDFEYRWSLPKNATPDEVHRMVPDMSGTFLADFATWSGTARYAGSKLIFSLEENDLEAAIEGIRAKLDRKVTPVLLTRPYSEVLLSFRFRGPTHRLAKDGRTPRGKESVMLRRLRETAEAGPSYPTIPRDELMRNLFQLAMNDVIGYAIVLNRPDGYVLEYRNIGEQFEDLVKALKIDVPNEVVAHAPDDPAVRKLPALDASAAPNFKAVRPFAETLFANLQDCIRERAEWRDLLNRQIEAARSAGLTV
;
A
#
# COMPACT_ATOMS: atom_id res chain seq x y z
N MET A 1 11.20 8.67 38.16
CA MET A 1 12.66 8.52 37.96
C MET A 1 13.40 9.12 39.16
N PRO A 2 14.54 8.54 39.60
CA PRO A 2 15.28 9.00 40.78
C PRO A 2 16.16 10.24 40.52
N SER A 3 16.54 10.90 41.61
CA SER A 3 17.05 12.26 41.82
C SER A 3 18.41 12.65 41.21
N ASP A 4 19.06 11.77 40.45
CA ASP A 4 20.49 11.95 40.11
C ASP A 4 20.73 12.70 38.78
N LEU A 5 19.67 13.11 38.07
CA LEU A 5 19.79 13.88 36.82
C LEU A 5 20.02 15.38 37.07
N ALA A 6 19.62 15.89 38.24
CA ALA A 6 19.75 17.31 38.58
C ALA A 6 21.21 17.73 38.87
N GLU A 7 22.06 16.80 39.28
CA GLU A 7 23.48 17.06 39.54
C GLU A 7 24.31 17.02 38.24
N TYR A 8 23.87 16.25 37.24
CA TYR A 8 24.50 16.17 35.92
C TYR A 8 24.30 17.46 35.10
N LEU A 9 23.20 18.20 35.32
CA LEU A 9 22.89 19.45 34.61
C LEU A 9 23.65 20.68 35.15
N LYS A 10 24.29 20.59 36.33
CA LYS A 10 25.12 21.69 36.88
C LYS A 10 26.50 21.82 36.24
N LEU A 11 26.93 20.84 35.44
CA LEU A 11 28.27 20.82 34.82
C LEU A 11 28.35 21.45 33.41
N ASN A 12 27.25 22.01 32.88
CA ASN A 12 27.21 22.64 31.56
C ASN A 12 26.56 24.05 31.59
N ASP A 13 26.92 24.87 32.56
CA ASP A 13 26.58 26.31 32.55
C ASP A 13 27.60 27.08 31.67
N PRO A 14 27.17 27.77 30.58
CA PRO A 14 28.07 28.55 29.74
C PRO A 14 28.50 29.90 30.35
N ALA A 15 28.06 30.26 31.57
CA ALA A 15 28.22 31.60 32.12
C ALA A 15 29.56 31.89 32.85
N PHE A 16 30.63 31.12 32.64
CA PHE A 16 31.94 31.37 33.27
C PHE A 16 33.11 31.23 32.28
N ALA A 17 33.30 32.21 31.40
CA ALA A 17 34.60 32.49 30.76
C ALA A 17 34.71 33.93 30.21
N VAL A 18 35.23 34.80 31.09
CA VAL A 18 36.19 35.91 30.84
C VAL A 18 35.73 37.21 30.17
N SER A 19 35.86 38.26 31.00
CA SER A 19 35.86 39.70 30.80
C SER A 19 37.20 40.29 30.29
N GLU A 20 37.08 41.38 29.52
CA GLU A 20 37.86 42.64 29.48
C GLU A 20 39.40 42.72 29.22
N ALA A 21 39.77 43.46 28.17
CA ALA A 21 40.77 44.58 28.12
C ALA A 21 40.79 45.18 26.70
N SER A 22 40.21 46.36 26.41
CA SER A 22 40.71 47.76 26.53
C SER A 22 41.56 48.29 25.34
N ASN A 23 41.00 49.36 24.72
CA ASN A 23 41.57 50.55 24.04
C ASN A 23 42.86 50.49 23.19
N ALA A 24 42.74 50.90 21.91
CA ALA A 24 43.31 52.17 21.39
C ALA A 24 43.07 52.32 19.87
N ALA A 25 42.60 53.50 19.45
CA ALA A 25 42.70 54.00 18.07
C ALA A 25 44.14 54.53 17.81
N PRO A 26 44.56 54.70 16.54
CA PRO A 26 44.40 56.03 15.95
C PRO A 26 44.16 56.08 14.41
N ASP A 27 43.87 57.31 13.98
CA ASP A 27 43.60 57.87 12.66
C ASP A 27 44.52 57.48 11.48
N SER A 28 43.99 57.48 10.25
CA SER A 28 44.19 58.57 9.27
C SER A 28 43.81 58.22 7.81
N ALA A 29 43.20 59.22 7.18
CA ALA A 29 43.02 59.57 5.75
C ALA A 29 43.63 58.68 4.63
N ALA A 30 42.86 58.48 3.54
CA ALA A 30 42.98 59.28 2.31
C ALA A 30 42.19 58.65 1.13
N GLU A 31 41.79 59.52 0.22
CA GLU A 31 41.06 59.33 -1.03
C GLU A 31 41.69 58.33 -2.01
N THR A 32 40.89 57.68 -2.85
CA THR A 32 41.10 57.65 -4.32
C THR A 32 39.90 57.03 -5.04
N ALA A 33 39.65 57.58 -6.22
CA ALA A 33 38.49 57.35 -7.07
C ALA A 33 38.72 56.30 -8.18
N PHE A 34 37.61 55.96 -8.86
CA PHE A 34 37.48 55.31 -10.18
C PHE A 34 37.87 53.84 -10.35
N SER A 35 36.90 52.97 -10.65
CA SER A 35 36.53 52.61 -12.03
C SER A 35 35.49 51.47 -12.06
N GLU A 36 34.45 51.63 -12.87
CA GLU A 36 33.54 50.56 -13.27
C GLU A 36 34.27 49.53 -14.14
N PRO A 37 34.02 48.22 -13.99
CA PRO A 37 34.29 47.27 -15.05
C PRO A 37 33.02 47.00 -15.86
N SER A 38 33.19 47.26 -17.15
CA SER A 38 32.38 46.89 -18.31
C SER A 38 31.73 45.51 -18.25
N ALA A 39 30.49 45.48 -18.74
CA ALA A 39 29.75 44.27 -19.09
C ALA A 39 30.46 43.43 -20.16
N PRO A 40 30.30 42.10 -20.13
CA PRO A 40 30.30 41.30 -21.34
C PRO A 40 28.86 41.07 -21.81
N THR A 41 28.56 41.65 -22.98
CA THR A 41 27.46 41.24 -23.84
C THR A 41 27.71 39.82 -24.35
N VAL A 42 26.90 38.87 -23.87
CA VAL A 42 26.62 37.61 -24.56
C VAL A 42 25.11 37.60 -24.81
N PRO A 43 24.62 37.49 -26.06
CA PRO A 43 23.19 37.40 -26.30
C PRO A 43 22.70 36.08 -25.67
N PRO A 44 21.53 36.06 -25.00
CA PRO A 44 20.98 34.79 -24.54
C PRO A 44 20.71 33.96 -25.79
N SER A 45 21.55 32.95 -26.01
CA SER A 45 21.18 31.79 -26.83
C SER A 45 19.78 31.39 -26.40
N GLN A 46 18.87 31.27 -27.35
CA GLN A 46 17.50 30.75 -27.18
C GLN A 46 17.49 29.73 -26.04
N ALA A 47 17.10 30.20 -24.84
CA ALA A 47 16.93 29.32 -23.72
C ALA A 47 15.85 28.35 -24.16
N ASP A 48 16.18 27.07 -24.11
CA ASP A 48 15.35 25.97 -24.54
C ASP A 48 14.09 25.88 -23.67
N HIS A 49 13.13 26.77 -23.94
CA HIS A 49 11.83 26.80 -23.28
C HIS A 49 10.97 25.59 -23.68
N SER A 50 11.45 24.72 -24.59
CA SER A 50 10.78 23.47 -24.95
C SER A 50 10.78 22.42 -23.82
N HIS A 51 11.39 22.74 -22.67
CA HIS A 51 11.58 21.81 -21.56
C HIS A 51 10.79 22.16 -20.29
N ASP A 52 10.05 23.28 -20.26
CA ASP A 52 9.19 23.63 -19.12
C ASP A 52 7.74 23.23 -19.43
N MET A 53 7.35 22.04 -18.95
CA MET A 53 6.03 21.45 -19.17
C MET A 53 4.87 22.34 -18.66
N ALA A 54 5.09 23.08 -17.58
CA ALA A 54 4.08 24.01 -17.05
C ALA A 54 3.85 25.18 -18.01
N HIS A 55 4.90 25.65 -18.69
CA HIS A 55 4.80 26.67 -19.72
C HIS A 55 4.02 26.19 -20.96
N LEU A 56 4.20 24.93 -21.37
CA LEU A 56 3.46 24.35 -22.49
C LEU A 56 1.97 24.17 -22.15
N GLU A 57 1.64 23.71 -20.94
CA GLU A 57 0.25 23.59 -20.48
C GLU A 57 -0.45 24.96 -20.38
N VAL A 58 0.26 25.99 -19.88
CA VAL A 58 -0.25 27.37 -19.81
C VAL A 58 -0.45 27.97 -21.20
N ALA A 59 0.53 27.85 -22.10
CA ALA A 59 0.43 28.38 -23.46
C ALA A 59 -0.73 27.75 -24.24
N TYR A 60 -0.95 26.45 -24.07
CA TYR A 60 -2.07 25.76 -24.68
C TYR A 60 -3.43 26.14 -24.06
N ALA A 61 -3.51 26.27 -22.74
CA ALA A 61 -4.73 26.71 -22.06
C ALA A 61 -5.15 28.12 -22.52
N GLU A 62 -4.18 29.00 -22.77
CA GLU A 62 -4.39 30.32 -23.37
C GLU A 62 -4.88 30.24 -24.82
N GLN A 63 -4.24 29.40 -25.64
CA GLN A 63 -4.63 29.19 -27.05
C GLN A 63 -6.04 28.59 -27.17
N SER A 64 -6.41 27.71 -26.25
CA SER A 64 -7.69 26.99 -26.23
C SER A 64 -8.82 27.74 -25.52
N ARG A 65 -8.59 29.02 -25.15
CA ARG A 65 -9.56 29.88 -24.47
C ARG A 65 -10.15 29.26 -23.20
N VAL A 66 -9.33 28.55 -22.43
CA VAL A 66 -9.74 27.99 -21.15
C VAL A 66 -10.04 29.12 -20.16
N ALA A 67 -10.98 28.89 -19.24
CA ALA A 67 -11.38 29.89 -18.26
C ALA A 67 -10.16 30.46 -17.49
N PRO A 68 -10.08 31.79 -17.26
CA PRO A 68 -8.90 32.43 -16.68
C PRO A 68 -8.44 31.87 -15.32
N TYR A 69 -9.37 31.32 -14.52
CA TYR A 69 -9.02 30.72 -13.23
C TYR A 69 -8.18 29.44 -13.37
N TYR A 70 -8.40 28.66 -14.45
CA TYR A 70 -7.63 27.44 -14.72
C TYR A 70 -6.20 27.78 -15.13
N ILE A 71 -6.06 28.81 -15.98
CA ILE A 71 -4.75 29.34 -16.39
C ILE A 71 -3.99 29.87 -15.17
N LYS A 72 -4.67 30.58 -14.26
CA LYS A 72 -4.08 31.06 -13.01
C LYS A 72 -3.61 29.90 -12.13
N ALA A 73 -4.41 28.85 -11.99
CA ALA A 73 -4.05 27.66 -11.22
C ALA A 73 -2.80 26.98 -11.80
N LEU A 74 -2.77 26.72 -13.12
CA LEU A 74 -1.61 26.14 -13.82
C LEU A 74 -0.33 26.96 -13.63
N ARG A 75 -0.42 28.29 -13.70
CA ARG A 75 0.73 29.19 -13.51
C ARG A 75 1.29 29.20 -12.09
N THR A 76 0.47 28.84 -11.09
CA THR A 76 0.91 28.71 -9.69
C THR A 76 1.45 27.34 -9.35
N MET A 77 1.42 26.39 -10.29
CA MET A 77 1.92 25.04 -10.05
C MET A 77 3.46 25.01 -10.03
N PRO A 78 4.07 24.13 -9.22
CA PRO A 78 5.51 23.93 -9.22
C PRO A 78 6.02 23.56 -10.62
N LYS A 79 7.18 24.10 -11.02
CA LYS A 79 7.85 23.71 -12.28
C LYS A 79 8.09 22.21 -12.29
N LEU A 80 7.58 21.55 -13.32
CA LEU A 80 7.80 20.12 -13.53
C LEU A 80 9.20 19.92 -14.08
N SER A 81 10.15 19.50 -13.23
CA SER A 81 11.36 18.84 -13.72
C SER A 81 10.94 17.59 -14.49
N ARG A 82 11.64 17.26 -15.59
CA ARG A 82 11.45 15.99 -16.32
C ARG A 82 11.13 14.87 -15.34
N PRO A 83 10.03 14.12 -15.52
CA PRO A 83 9.75 13.01 -14.63
C PRO A 83 10.99 12.10 -14.56
N LEU A 84 11.34 11.64 -13.36
CA LEU A 84 12.32 10.56 -13.11
C LEU A 84 11.77 9.22 -13.65
N VAL A 85 11.40 9.19 -14.94
CA VAL A 85 10.63 8.14 -15.63
C VAL A 85 11.52 7.32 -16.57
N TYR A 86 12.82 7.61 -16.61
CA TYR A 86 13.74 7.04 -17.58
C TYR A 86 14.75 6.12 -16.89
N SER A 87 14.35 4.88 -16.56
CA SER A 87 15.33 3.80 -16.35
C SER A 87 15.52 3.04 -17.66
N SER A 88 16.77 2.67 -17.96
CA SER A 88 17.19 2.00 -19.20
C SER A 88 16.72 0.55 -19.34
N GLU A 89 15.88 0.05 -18.44
CA GLU A 89 15.49 -1.37 -18.34
C GLU A 89 14.15 -1.69 -19.03
N ALA A 90 13.44 -0.71 -19.60
CA ALA A 90 12.02 -0.83 -19.97
C ALA A 90 11.67 -1.50 -21.33
N GLY A 91 12.61 -2.21 -21.98
CA GLY A 91 12.32 -3.03 -23.18
C GLY A 91 11.75 -2.27 -24.40
N SER A 92 11.21 -3.01 -25.39
CA SER A 92 10.68 -2.45 -26.66
C SER A 92 9.38 -1.63 -26.51
N LEU A 93 8.55 -1.94 -25.50
CA LEU A 93 7.31 -1.23 -25.20
C LEU A 93 7.54 0.23 -24.78
N TRP A 94 8.69 0.53 -24.16
CA TRP A 94 9.06 1.89 -23.81
C TRP A 94 9.17 2.81 -25.02
N GLN A 95 9.82 2.36 -26.10
CA GLN A 95 9.99 3.17 -27.30
C GLN A 95 8.63 3.50 -27.92
N ILE A 96 7.69 2.55 -27.89
CA ILE A 96 6.32 2.74 -28.34
C ILE A 96 5.63 3.82 -27.52
N HIS A 97 5.72 3.76 -26.19
CA HIS A 97 5.09 4.74 -25.30
C HIS A 97 5.70 6.13 -25.43
N ALA A 98 7.04 6.22 -25.52
CA ALA A 98 7.73 7.50 -25.73
C ALA A 98 7.34 8.14 -27.08
N ASN A 99 7.23 7.32 -28.14
CA ASN A 99 6.78 7.78 -29.45
C ASN A 99 5.31 8.23 -29.42
N ALA A 100 4.44 7.49 -28.72
CA ALA A 100 3.03 7.86 -28.56
C ALA A 100 2.87 9.17 -27.77
N LEU A 101 3.63 9.34 -26.68
CA LEU A 101 3.65 10.57 -25.88
C LEU A 101 4.11 11.79 -26.68
N GLY A 102 4.95 11.61 -27.70
CA GLY A 102 5.30 12.66 -28.66
C GLY A 102 4.09 13.30 -29.36
N ALA A 103 2.94 12.62 -29.42
CA ALA A 103 1.71 13.17 -29.99
C ALA A 103 1.15 14.38 -29.23
N TYR A 104 1.43 14.54 -27.94
CA TYR A 104 1.06 15.75 -27.18
C TYR A 104 1.65 17.03 -27.78
N PHE A 105 2.78 16.92 -28.48
CA PHE A 105 3.56 18.07 -28.93
C PHE A 105 3.57 18.24 -30.45
N GLN A 106 2.91 17.33 -31.20
CA GLN A 106 2.93 17.33 -32.66
C GLN A 106 1.53 17.09 -33.23
N PRO A 107 0.91 18.08 -33.92
CA PRO A 107 -0.45 17.96 -34.44
C PRO A 107 -0.69 16.76 -35.37
N ALA A 108 0.28 16.40 -36.22
CA ALA A 108 0.16 15.26 -37.12
C ALA A 108 0.11 13.92 -36.35
N SER A 109 0.89 13.80 -35.28
CA SER A 109 0.92 12.62 -34.41
C SER A 109 -0.35 12.53 -33.55
N LEU A 110 -0.92 13.67 -33.14
CA LEU A 110 -2.20 13.72 -32.43
C LEU A 110 -3.35 13.21 -33.31
N ARG A 111 -3.40 13.60 -34.60
CA ARG A 111 -4.44 13.11 -35.52
C ARG A 111 -4.45 11.59 -35.65
N LEU A 112 -3.28 10.97 -35.82
CA LEU A 112 -3.14 9.50 -35.86
C LEU A 112 -3.56 8.86 -34.54
N ALA A 113 -3.35 9.55 -33.42
CA ALA A 113 -3.78 9.10 -32.11
C ALA A 113 -5.30 9.20 -31.94
N GLU A 114 -5.92 10.26 -32.47
CA GLU A 114 -7.38 10.43 -32.49
C GLU A 114 -8.07 9.36 -33.33
N GLU A 115 -7.54 9.06 -34.52
CA GLU A 115 -8.00 7.97 -35.39
C GLU A 115 -7.93 6.61 -34.67
N ALA A 116 -6.83 6.34 -33.95
CA ALA A 116 -6.70 5.11 -33.16
C ALA A 116 -7.72 5.05 -32.00
N ALA A 117 -8.00 6.18 -31.34
CA ALA A 117 -9.00 6.25 -30.28
C ALA A 117 -10.44 6.07 -30.81
N GLU A 118 -10.73 6.57 -32.02
CA GLU A 118 -12.00 6.35 -32.71
C GLU A 118 -12.19 4.88 -33.09
N ALA A 119 -11.15 4.22 -33.62
CA ALA A 119 -11.17 2.79 -33.93
C ALA A 119 -11.47 1.93 -32.69
N ILE A 120 -10.78 2.18 -31.57
CA ILE A 120 -11.05 1.47 -30.30
C ILE A 120 -12.46 1.75 -29.77
N SER A 121 -12.95 2.99 -29.91
CA SER A 121 -14.30 3.36 -29.49
C SER A 121 -15.37 2.66 -30.34
N ALA A 122 -15.08 2.40 -31.62
CA ALA A 122 -15.91 1.63 -32.54
C ALA A 122 -15.83 0.10 -32.31
N GLY A 123 -15.00 -0.36 -31.38
CA GLY A 123 -14.85 -1.79 -31.05
C GLY A 123 -13.89 -2.54 -31.98
N ASP A 124 -12.97 -1.84 -32.66
CA ASP A 124 -11.92 -2.47 -33.46
C ASP A 124 -10.96 -3.27 -32.56
N ALA A 125 -11.02 -4.60 -32.66
CA ALA A 125 -10.20 -5.53 -31.88
C ALA A 125 -8.71 -5.47 -32.29
N ASP A 126 -8.40 -5.26 -33.57
CA ASP A 126 -7.03 -5.18 -34.06
C ASP A 126 -6.34 -3.92 -33.54
N ALA A 127 -7.06 -2.79 -33.50
CA ALA A 127 -6.58 -1.56 -32.90
C ALA A 127 -6.35 -1.69 -31.38
N LEU A 128 -7.20 -2.46 -30.70
CA LEU A 128 -7.09 -2.73 -29.27
C LEU A 128 -5.87 -3.62 -28.94
N ASP A 129 -5.59 -4.62 -29.78
CA ASP A 129 -4.48 -5.56 -29.57
C ASP A 129 -3.12 -5.00 -30.00
N ASN A 130 -3.09 -4.01 -30.91
CA ASN A 130 -1.87 -3.36 -31.37
C ASN A 130 -1.31 -2.37 -30.34
N ASP A 131 -0.13 -2.66 -29.78
CA ASP A 131 0.53 -1.81 -28.76
C ASP A 131 0.72 -0.34 -29.19
N VAL A 132 1.05 -0.09 -30.46
CA VAL A 132 1.30 1.26 -30.97
C VAL A 132 0.00 2.05 -31.09
N LEU A 133 -1.02 1.44 -31.70
CA LEU A 133 -2.33 2.09 -31.86
C LEU A 133 -2.98 2.30 -30.49
N PHE A 134 -2.89 1.33 -29.60
CA PHE A 134 -3.44 1.44 -28.25
C PHE A 134 -2.77 2.54 -27.41
N ALA A 135 -1.43 2.60 -27.41
CA ALA A 135 -0.71 3.66 -26.69
C ALA A 135 -1.02 5.05 -27.25
N ARG A 136 -1.16 5.18 -28.58
CA ARG A 136 -1.59 6.42 -29.22
C ARG A 136 -3.02 6.78 -28.82
N ALA A 137 -3.95 5.84 -28.87
CA ALA A 137 -5.33 6.07 -28.47
C ALA A 137 -5.46 6.55 -27.01
N LEU A 138 -4.68 5.96 -26.08
CA LEU A 138 -4.62 6.42 -24.70
C LEU A 138 -4.13 7.87 -24.61
N VAL A 139 -3.13 8.25 -25.41
CA VAL A 139 -2.62 9.63 -25.45
C VAL A 139 -3.67 10.59 -26.01
N ALA A 140 -4.37 10.25 -27.09
CA ALA A 140 -5.44 11.08 -27.64
C ALA A 140 -6.60 11.24 -26.65
N GLU A 141 -7.01 10.15 -25.99
CA GLU A 141 -8.09 10.23 -25.00
C GLU A 141 -7.69 11.06 -23.78
N ALA A 142 -6.43 10.91 -23.33
CA ALA A 142 -5.88 11.73 -22.26
C ALA A 142 -5.87 13.21 -22.65
N TYR A 143 -5.47 13.51 -23.89
CA TYR A 143 -5.47 14.86 -24.43
C TYR A 143 -6.87 15.47 -24.51
N ARG A 144 -7.86 14.74 -25.06
CA ARG A 144 -9.28 15.18 -25.13
C ARG A 144 -9.83 15.52 -23.75
N ARG A 145 -9.44 14.74 -22.74
CA ARG A 145 -9.83 14.90 -21.34
C ARG A 145 -8.96 15.88 -20.55
N ARG A 146 -7.94 16.47 -21.20
CA ARG A 146 -7.01 17.43 -20.58
C ARG A 146 -6.26 16.84 -19.38
N ILE A 147 -5.96 15.54 -19.43
CA ILE A 147 -5.14 14.88 -18.42
C ILE A 147 -3.67 15.32 -18.61
N PRO A 148 -2.96 15.74 -17.54
CA PRO A 148 -1.57 16.13 -17.65
C PRO A 148 -0.68 15.05 -18.27
N PHE A 149 0.34 15.48 -19.02
CA PHE A 149 1.22 14.60 -19.77
C PHE A 149 1.91 13.53 -18.90
N ASP A 150 2.44 13.91 -17.75
CA ASP A 150 3.16 13.00 -16.86
C ASP A 150 2.24 12.03 -16.11
N LEU A 151 0.99 12.42 -15.87
CA LEU A 151 -0.04 11.52 -15.37
C LEU A 151 -0.43 10.51 -16.47
N THR A 152 -0.54 10.96 -17.72
CA THR A 152 -0.69 10.08 -18.89
C THR A 152 0.48 9.10 -19.01
N ALA A 153 1.72 9.58 -18.82
CA ALA A 153 2.90 8.74 -18.83
C ALA A 153 2.88 7.67 -17.71
N GLN A 154 2.35 8.01 -16.53
CA GLN A 154 2.16 7.02 -15.46
C GLN A 154 1.05 6.01 -15.74
N VAL A 155 -0.05 6.42 -16.37
CA VAL A 155 -1.07 5.49 -16.86
C VAL A 155 -0.45 4.49 -17.84
N LEU A 156 0.37 4.96 -18.77
CA LEU A 156 1.12 4.10 -19.71
C LEU A 156 2.15 3.21 -19.00
N ARG A 157 2.76 3.67 -17.90
CA ARG A 157 3.65 2.84 -17.07
C ARG A 157 2.86 1.77 -16.31
N TRP A 158 1.70 2.12 -15.77
CA TRP A 158 0.81 1.19 -15.09
C TRP A 158 0.23 0.13 -16.03
N LEU A 159 0.02 0.46 -17.31
CA LEU A 159 -0.32 -0.51 -18.34
C LEU A 159 0.71 -1.65 -18.43
N GLN A 160 2.01 -1.36 -18.22
CA GLN A 160 3.09 -2.35 -18.24
C GLN A 160 3.18 -3.17 -16.95
N MET A 161 2.77 -2.60 -15.81
CA MET A 161 2.92 -3.19 -14.47
C MET A 161 1.68 -2.94 -13.61
N PRO A 162 0.53 -3.53 -13.96
CA PRO A 162 -0.73 -3.21 -13.29
C PRO A 162 -0.82 -3.69 -11.85
N GLU A 163 -0.11 -4.78 -11.53
CA GLU A 163 0.04 -5.30 -10.18
C GLU A 163 0.91 -4.42 -9.29
N ASN A 164 1.61 -3.42 -9.84
CA ASN A 164 2.44 -2.52 -9.07
C ASN A 164 1.58 -1.47 -8.34
N GLY A 165 1.26 -1.78 -7.08
CA GLY A 165 0.49 -0.89 -6.21
C GLY A 165 1.14 0.47 -5.95
N GLY A 166 2.48 0.55 -6.02
CA GLY A 166 3.20 1.81 -5.88
C GLY A 166 2.92 2.79 -7.02
N ILE A 167 2.87 2.30 -8.27
CA ILE A 167 2.50 3.12 -9.43
C ILE A 167 1.04 3.58 -9.31
N TYR A 168 0.14 2.66 -8.97
CA TYR A 168 -1.27 2.98 -8.77
C TYR A 168 -1.48 4.05 -7.68
N HIS A 169 -0.83 3.90 -6.53
CA HIS A 169 -0.90 4.88 -5.44
C HIS A 169 -0.32 6.23 -5.85
N SER A 170 0.80 6.24 -6.58
CA SER A 170 1.41 7.47 -7.09
C SER A 170 0.45 8.21 -8.05
N MET A 171 -0.18 7.50 -8.98
CA MET A 171 -1.19 8.07 -9.88
C MET A 171 -2.35 8.68 -9.10
N LYS A 172 -2.87 7.96 -8.09
CA LYS A 172 -3.96 8.41 -7.23
C LYS A 172 -3.59 9.69 -6.46
N GLN A 173 -2.41 9.73 -5.87
CA GLN A 173 -1.88 10.92 -5.18
C GLN A 173 -1.72 12.12 -6.12
N GLN A 174 -1.30 11.88 -7.36
CA GLN A 174 -1.15 12.95 -8.34
C GLN A 174 -2.48 13.48 -8.85
N CYS A 175 -3.50 12.63 -8.99
CA CYS A 175 -4.86 13.09 -9.28
C CYS A 175 -5.35 14.07 -8.20
N PHE A 176 -5.15 13.72 -6.92
CA PHE A 176 -5.48 14.61 -5.79
C PHE A 176 -4.73 15.94 -5.86
N ARG A 177 -3.39 15.90 -5.91
CA ARG A 177 -2.57 17.12 -5.87
C ARG A 177 -2.82 18.07 -7.03
N ARG A 178 -3.29 17.56 -8.17
CA ARG A 178 -3.46 18.33 -9.41
C ARG A 178 -4.91 18.63 -9.74
N LEU A 179 -5.84 18.23 -8.88
CA LEU A 179 -7.28 18.41 -9.11
C LEU A 179 -7.70 17.84 -10.47
N VAL A 180 -7.00 16.82 -10.96
CA VAL A 180 -7.36 16.12 -12.19
C VAL A 180 -8.59 15.30 -11.88
N HIS A 181 -9.63 15.43 -12.70
CA HIS A 181 -10.84 14.66 -12.52
C HIS A 181 -10.50 13.17 -12.56
N TRP A 182 -10.71 12.51 -11.43
CA TRP A 182 -10.48 11.07 -11.29
C TRP A 182 -11.19 10.26 -12.36
N HIS A 183 -12.41 10.69 -12.72
CA HIS A 183 -13.22 10.09 -13.76
C HIS A 183 -12.49 10.04 -15.12
N ASP A 184 -11.66 11.05 -15.44
CA ASP A 184 -10.93 11.10 -16.70
C ASP A 184 -9.79 10.08 -16.72
N VAL A 185 -9.06 9.93 -15.62
CA VAL A 185 -8.08 8.84 -15.48
C VAL A 185 -8.79 7.48 -15.46
N GLY A 186 -9.97 7.40 -14.83
CA GLY A 186 -10.84 6.24 -14.83
C GLY A 186 -11.20 5.76 -16.23
N ALA A 187 -11.47 6.69 -17.16
CA ALA A 187 -11.74 6.36 -18.55
C ALA A 187 -10.53 5.72 -19.25
N LEU A 188 -9.30 6.21 -19.00
CA LEU A 188 -8.09 5.58 -19.52
C LEU A 188 -7.88 4.18 -18.93
N VAL A 189 -8.10 4.02 -17.63
CA VAL A 189 -8.03 2.72 -16.96
C VAL A 189 -9.08 1.76 -17.52
N ALA A 190 -10.29 2.25 -17.82
CA ALA A 190 -11.34 1.47 -18.46
C ALA A 190 -10.91 0.97 -19.85
N MET A 191 -10.25 1.81 -20.66
CA MET A 191 -9.67 1.38 -21.95
C MET A 191 -8.63 0.28 -21.76
N ILE A 192 -7.75 0.41 -20.76
CA ILE A 192 -6.76 -0.63 -20.41
C ILE A 192 -7.44 -1.95 -20.06
N ASN A 193 -8.53 -1.89 -19.29
CA ASN A 193 -9.28 -3.08 -18.94
C ASN A 193 -10.02 -3.70 -20.11
N ARG A 194 -10.57 -2.90 -21.04
CA ARG A 194 -11.14 -3.43 -22.29
C ARG A 194 -10.10 -4.24 -23.05
N ARG A 195 -8.86 -3.74 -23.15
CA ARG A 195 -7.77 -4.47 -23.81
C ARG A 195 -7.46 -5.79 -23.12
N ARG A 196 -7.44 -5.81 -21.79
CA ARG A 196 -7.07 -7.02 -21.03
C ARG A 196 -8.16 -8.06 -20.93
N PHE A 197 -9.40 -7.59 -20.76
CA PHE A 197 -10.52 -8.44 -20.39
C PHE A 197 -11.52 -8.60 -21.54
N GLY A 198 -11.35 -7.83 -22.61
CA GLY A 198 -12.32 -7.71 -23.68
C GLY A 198 -13.46 -6.77 -23.33
N THR A 199 -14.44 -6.72 -24.23
CA THR A 199 -15.66 -5.91 -24.12
C THR A 199 -16.87 -6.80 -23.89
N ALA A 200 -16.79 -7.67 -22.87
CA ALA A 200 -17.88 -8.59 -22.55
C ALA A 200 -19.20 -7.82 -22.39
N ILE A 201 -20.22 -8.26 -23.12
CA ILE A 201 -21.58 -7.76 -22.99
C ILE A 201 -22.31 -8.72 -22.06
N PHE A 202 -22.85 -8.19 -20.95
CA PHE A 202 -23.48 -9.03 -19.93
C PHE A 202 -24.97 -9.24 -20.21
N SER A 203 -25.63 -8.26 -20.81
CA SER A 203 -27.05 -8.32 -21.18
C SER A 203 -27.28 -7.64 -22.52
N GLU A 204 -28.30 -8.08 -23.25
CA GLU A 204 -28.80 -7.35 -24.40
C GLU A 204 -29.25 -5.94 -23.98
N THR A 205 -29.01 -4.96 -24.86
CA THR A 205 -29.47 -3.59 -24.66
C THR A 205 -30.99 -3.56 -24.58
N SER A 206 -31.53 -2.93 -23.54
CA SER A 206 -32.96 -2.68 -23.38
C SER A 206 -33.19 -1.24 -22.95
N GLN A 207 -34.40 -0.72 -23.16
CA GLN A 207 -34.79 0.62 -22.69
C GLN A 207 -34.57 0.79 -21.17
N LYS A 208 -34.73 -0.29 -20.38
CA LYS A 208 -34.45 -0.26 -18.94
C LYS A 208 -32.97 -0.04 -18.66
N ILE A 209 -32.09 -0.80 -19.32
CA ILE A 209 -30.62 -0.64 -19.16
C ILE A 209 -30.17 0.74 -19.63
N ASP A 210 -30.70 1.23 -20.75
CA ASP A 210 -30.39 2.57 -21.27
C ASP A 210 -30.76 3.66 -20.25
N ARG A 211 -31.96 3.55 -19.64
CA ARG A 211 -32.40 4.44 -18.57
C ARG A 211 -31.46 4.38 -17.36
N HIS A 212 -31.15 3.19 -16.85
CA HIS A 212 -30.27 3.03 -15.69
C HIS A 212 -28.86 3.58 -15.94
N ALA A 213 -28.31 3.37 -17.14
CA ALA A 213 -27.01 3.91 -17.53
C ALA A 213 -27.04 5.45 -17.66
N SER A 214 -28.10 6.01 -18.26
CA SER A 214 -28.32 7.46 -18.36
C SER A 214 -28.49 8.10 -16.98
N ASP A 215 -29.31 7.52 -16.10
CA ASP A 215 -29.47 7.96 -14.71
C ASP A 215 -28.13 7.99 -13.95
N MET A 216 -27.32 6.92 -14.08
CA MET A 216 -25.98 6.86 -13.46
C MET A 216 -25.03 7.93 -14.03
N ALA A 217 -25.11 8.25 -15.33
CA ALA A 217 -24.29 9.28 -15.95
C ALA A 217 -24.74 10.69 -15.53
N GLU A 218 -26.04 10.96 -15.57
CA GLU A 218 -26.61 12.29 -15.36
C GLU A 218 -26.75 12.65 -13.88
N HIS A 219 -27.29 11.71 -13.10
CA HIS A 219 -27.64 11.90 -11.69
C HIS A 219 -26.69 11.20 -10.73
N GLY A 220 -25.84 10.31 -11.22
CA GLY A 220 -24.92 9.54 -10.38
C GLY A 220 -25.59 8.36 -9.68
N THR A 221 -26.90 8.20 -9.80
CA THR A 221 -27.66 7.18 -9.08
C THR A 221 -28.85 6.70 -9.89
N THR A 222 -29.21 5.44 -9.73
CA THR A 222 -30.43 4.84 -10.28
C THR A 222 -31.01 3.81 -9.31
N THR A 223 -32.28 3.46 -9.46
CA THR A 223 -32.99 2.47 -8.63
C THR A 223 -33.50 1.33 -9.50
N PHE A 224 -33.32 0.10 -9.06
CA PHE A 224 -33.74 -1.09 -9.80
C PHE A 224 -35.06 -1.63 -9.27
N ASP A 225 -35.80 -2.31 -10.15
CA ASP A 225 -36.86 -3.23 -9.70
C ASP A 225 -36.21 -4.34 -8.83
N PRO A 226 -36.91 -4.92 -7.84
CA PRO A 226 -36.36 -6.00 -7.02
C PRO A 226 -35.79 -7.14 -7.88
N LEU A 227 -34.50 -7.43 -7.69
CA LEU A 227 -33.79 -8.49 -8.42
C LEU A 227 -33.87 -9.86 -7.73
N LEU A 228 -34.35 -9.89 -6.48
CA LEU A 228 -34.62 -11.09 -5.71
C LEU A 228 -36.11 -11.18 -5.42
N THR A 229 -36.66 -12.39 -5.46
CA THR A 229 -38.05 -12.64 -5.02
C THR A 229 -38.18 -12.46 -3.51
N GLU A 230 -39.40 -12.21 -3.02
CA GLU A 230 -39.68 -12.11 -1.57
C GLU A 230 -39.15 -13.30 -0.78
N ARG A 231 -39.30 -14.52 -1.34
CA ARG A 231 -38.75 -15.74 -0.74
C ARG A 231 -37.22 -15.69 -0.65
N GLN A 232 -36.54 -15.31 -1.73
CA GLN A 232 -35.07 -15.22 -1.73
C GLN A 232 -34.58 -14.15 -0.75
N LEU A 233 -35.26 -13.01 -0.68
CA LEU A 233 -34.98 -11.95 0.29
C LEU A 233 -35.11 -12.47 1.73
N GLN A 234 -36.17 -13.22 2.03
CA GLN A 234 -36.34 -13.84 3.33
C GLN A 234 -35.24 -14.86 3.64
N GLU A 235 -34.86 -15.70 2.68
CA GLU A 235 -33.76 -16.68 2.84
C GLU A 235 -32.42 -15.97 3.13
N VAL A 236 -32.13 -14.84 2.48
CA VAL A 236 -30.93 -14.03 2.75
C VAL A 236 -31.00 -13.37 4.13
N TYR A 237 -32.17 -12.82 4.50
CA TYR A 237 -32.37 -12.20 5.80
C TYR A 237 -32.19 -13.19 6.95
N ASP A 238 -32.86 -14.35 6.88
CA ASP A 238 -32.81 -15.39 7.91
C ASP A 238 -31.38 -15.94 8.07
N TYR A 239 -30.67 -16.09 6.94
CA TYR A 239 -29.27 -16.51 6.94
C TYR A 239 -28.38 -15.57 7.76
N PHE A 240 -28.49 -14.25 7.53
CA PHE A 240 -27.69 -13.27 8.26
C PHE A 240 -28.16 -13.14 9.71
N LEU A 241 -29.47 -13.09 9.96
CA LEU A 241 -30.00 -13.02 11.32
C LEU A 241 -29.52 -14.19 12.19
N GLY A 242 -29.38 -15.38 11.61
CA GLY A 242 -28.86 -16.58 12.27
C GLY A 242 -27.33 -16.63 12.47
N ARG A 243 -26.60 -15.55 12.18
CA ARG A 243 -25.14 -15.50 12.28
C ARG A 243 -24.63 -14.38 13.17
N PRO A 244 -23.47 -14.57 13.81
CA PRO A 244 -22.88 -13.50 14.59
C PRO A 244 -22.24 -12.43 13.70
N VAL A 245 -22.21 -11.23 14.21
CA VAL A 245 -21.59 -10.04 13.62
C VAL A 245 -20.41 -9.56 14.47
N TYR A 246 -19.52 -8.81 13.83
CA TYR A 246 -18.46 -8.07 14.49
C TYR A 246 -18.87 -6.60 14.72
N ASN A 247 -18.43 -6.03 15.84
CA ASN A 247 -18.58 -4.61 16.11
C ASN A 247 -17.71 -3.79 15.15
N GLY A 248 -18.33 -3.14 14.16
CA GLY A 248 -17.66 -2.26 13.21
C GLY A 248 -18.40 -2.11 11.88
N HIS A 249 -18.20 -0.96 11.22
CA HIS A 249 -18.76 -0.64 9.89
C HIS A 249 -18.10 -1.44 8.75
N THR A 250 -17.14 -2.32 9.01
CA THR A 250 -16.82 -3.45 8.13
C THR A 250 -16.20 -4.53 8.99
N ALA A 251 -16.22 -5.80 8.54
CA ALA A 251 -15.52 -6.86 9.28
C ALA A 251 -14.00 -6.67 9.27
N GLU A 252 -13.47 -5.93 8.30
CA GLU A 252 -12.06 -5.51 8.23
C GLU A 252 -11.74 -4.42 9.28
N ASN A 253 -12.71 -3.55 9.58
CA ASN A 253 -12.62 -2.46 10.55
C ASN A 253 -13.29 -2.81 11.88
N ARG A 254 -13.34 -4.11 12.23
CA ARG A 254 -13.89 -4.54 13.50
C ARG A 254 -13.05 -4.05 14.67
N LEU A 255 -13.72 -3.55 15.70
CA LEU A 255 -13.11 -2.86 16.84
C LEU A 255 -12.61 -3.83 17.92
N ASP A 256 -13.29 -4.96 18.12
CA ASP A 256 -13.04 -5.84 19.27
C ASP A 256 -12.86 -7.33 18.93
N ASN A 257 -12.89 -7.72 17.65
CA ASN A 257 -12.76 -9.10 17.18
C ASN A 257 -13.70 -10.12 17.87
N ILE A 258 -14.78 -9.64 18.50
CA ILE A 258 -15.76 -10.47 19.22
C ILE A 258 -17.01 -10.60 18.35
N GLN A 259 -17.43 -11.85 18.17
CA GLN A 259 -18.65 -12.22 17.46
C GLN A 259 -19.86 -12.15 18.40
N ARG A 260 -20.94 -11.48 17.96
CA ARG A 260 -22.18 -11.31 18.74
C ARG A 260 -23.40 -11.55 17.86
N PHE A 261 -24.43 -12.18 18.40
CA PHE A 261 -25.68 -12.34 17.66
C PHE A 261 -26.54 -11.08 17.79
N VAL A 262 -27.28 -10.80 16.73
CA VAL A 262 -28.37 -9.82 16.75
C VAL A 262 -29.43 -10.28 17.76
N GLY A 263 -29.86 -9.39 18.64
CA GLY A 263 -30.70 -9.68 19.80
C GLY A 263 -29.91 -10.12 21.04
N TYR A 264 -28.60 -10.33 20.93
CA TYR A 264 -27.73 -10.83 22.00
C TYR A 264 -26.41 -10.04 22.05
N GLY A 265 -26.54 -8.72 22.24
CA GLY A 265 -25.41 -7.81 22.53
C GLY A 265 -24.77 -7.14 21.31
N ALA A 266 -25.18 -7.48 20.09
CA ALA A 266 -24.73 -6.74 18.89
C ALA A 266 -25.26 -5.29 18.90
N GLU A 267 -26.48 -5.07 19.38
CA GLU A 267 -27.14 -3.76 19.49
C GLU A 267 -26.50 -2.81 20.52
N ALA A 268 -25.51 -3.28 21.28
CA ALA A 268 -24.73 -2.43 22.17
C ALA A 268 -23.79 -1.46 21.41
N PHE A 269 -23.69 -1.60 20.08
CA PHE A 269 -22.84 -0.79 19.20
C PHE A 269 -23.65 -0.24 18.03
N SER A 270 -23.11 0.76 17.32
CA SER A 270 -23.77 1.34 16.14
C SER A 270 -23.80 0.40 14.93
N TYR A 271 -22.88 -0.57 14.85
CA TYR A 271 -22.70 -1.44 13.69
C TYR A 271 -22.49 -2.91 14.05
N GLY A 272 -23.04 -3.79 13.22
CA GLY A 272 -22.77 -5.23 13.23
C GLY A 272 -22.47 -5.77 11.84
N SER A 273 -21.20 -6.02 11.52
CA SER A 273 -20.77 -6.48 10.20
C SER A 273 -20.53 -7.99 10.11
N TYR A 274 -20.87 -8.57 8.96
CA TYR A 274 -20.55 -9.96 8.62
C TYR A 274 -19.20 -10.05 7.91
N SER A 275 -18.52 -11.20 8.03
CA SER A 275 -17.28 -11.44 7.30
C SER A 275 -17.52 -11.54 5.79
N LEU A 276 -16.47 -11.38 4.99
CA LEU A 276 -16.55 -11.62 3.55
C LEU A 276 -16.93 -13.07 3.24
N ALA A 277 -16.40 -14.04 4.01
CA ALA A 277 -16.73 -15.45 3.85
C ALA A 277 -18.22 -15.71 4.12
N ASP A 278 -18.78 -15.11 5.17
CA ASP A 278 -20.22 -15.20 5.46
C ASP A 278 -21.06 -14.57 4.35
N SER A 279 -20.66 -13.40 3.87
CA SER A 279 -21.34 -12.70 2.79
C SER A 279 -21.34 -13.53 1.50
N MET A 280 -20.19 -14.10 1.13
CA MET A 280 -20.06 -14.94 -0.06
C MET A 280 -20.85 -16.24 0.06
N ALA A 281 -20.92 -16.84 1.24
CA ALA A 281 -21.68 -18.06 1.47
C ALA A 281 -23.19 -17.82 1.59
N ALA A 282 -23.66 -16.58 1.61
CA ALA A 282 -25.09 -16.26 1.74
C ALA A 282 -25.85 -16.71 0.49
N PRO A 283 -27.06 -17.28 0.63
CA PRO A 283 -27.86 -17.69 -0.52
C PRO A 283 -28.18 -16.48 -1.41
N HIS A 284 -28.20 -16.68 -2.73
CA HIS A 284 -28.54 -15.68 -3.77
C HIS A 284 -27.64 -14.44 -3.88
N LEU A 285 -26.80 -14.13 -2.88
CA LEU A 285 -26.02 -12.89 -2.87
C LEU A 285 -24.88 -12.89 -3.89
N LEU A 286 -24.21 -14.03 -4.08
CA LEU A 286 -23.17 -14.17 -5.08
C LEU A 286 -23.75 -14.05 -6.49
N GLU A 287 -24.89 -14.68 -6.73
CA GLU A 287 -25.62 -14.65 -7.98
C GLU A 287 -26.09 -13.23 -8.31
N LEU A 288 -26.63 -12.50 -7.33
CA LEU A 288 -26.96 -11.08 -7.44
C LEU A 288 -25.72 -10.24 -7.79
N SER A 289 -24.56 -10.54 -7.21
CA SER A 289 -23.33 -9.79 -7.45
C SER A 289 -22.76 -9.92 -8.87
N VAL A 290 -23.28 -10.88 -9.65
CA VAL A 290 -22.95 -11.04 -11.07
C VAL A 290 -24.20 -10.96 -11.95
N ASP A 291 -25.26 -10.30 -11.46
CA ASP A 291 -26.49 -10.11 -12.21
C ASP A 291 -26.20 -9.40 -13.55
N PRO A 292 -26.63 -9.97 -14.69
CA PRO A 292 -26.38 -9.40 -16.01
C PRO A 292 -26.79 -7.93 -16.18
N THR A 293 -27.89 -7.52 -15.54
CA THR A 293 -28.40 -6.14 -15.62
C THR A 293 -27.48 -5.20 -14.87
N LEU A 294 -27.09 -5.55 -13.64
CA LEU A 294 -26.15 -4.77 -12.84
C LEU A 294 -24.79 -4.64 -13.53
N LEU A 295 -24.26 -5.74 -14.06
CA LEU A 295 -22.97 -5.75 -14.74
C LEU A 295 -23.01 -4.95 -16.04
N GLU A 296 -24.10 -4.99 -16.81
CA GLU A 296 -24.22 -4.20 -18.04
C GLU A 296 -24.35 -2.69 -17.74
N VAL A 297 -25.13 -2.30 -16.73
CA VAL A 297 -25.19 -0.89 -16.28
C VAL A 297 -23.83 -0.44 -15.78
N GLY A 298 -23.16 -1.27 -14.97
CA GLY A 298 -21.81 -1.01 -14.47
C GLY A 298 -20.78 -0.88 -15.59
N ARG A 299 -20.87 -1.73 -16.62
CA ARG A 299 -19.98 -1.71 -17.78
C ARG A 299 -20.10 -0.41 -18.56
N ARG A 300 -21.33 0.08 -18.78
CA ARG A 300 -21.58 1.36 -19.43
C ARG A 300 -21.12 2.53 -18.58
N HIS A 301 -21.39 2.48 -17.28
CA HIS A 301 -21.00 3.53 -16.34
C HIS A 301 -19.48 3.68 -16.22
N LEU A 302 -18.76 2.56 -16.05
CA LEU A 302 -17.30 2.56 -15.90
C LEU A 302 -16.57 2.63 -17.25
N GLY A 303 -17.28 2.39 -18.35
CA GLY A 303 -16.68 2.27 -19.67
C GLY A 303 -15.79 1.04 -19.84
N GLY A 304 -15.95 -0.03 -19.06
CA GLY A 304 -15.14 -1.24 -19.13
C GLY A 304 -15.73 -2.35 -18.24
N THR A 305 -15.15 -3.55 -18.23
CA THR A 305 -15.65 -4.65 -17.39
C THR A 305 -15.65 -4.24 -15.91
N PRO A 306 -16.80 -4.24 -15.22
CA PRO A 306 -16.86 -3.92 -13.80
C PRO A 306 -16.23 -5.04 -12.97
N LEU A 307 -15.32 -4.70 -12.07
CA LEU A 307 -14.65 -5.66 -11.20
C LEU A 307 -15.25 -5.58 -9.80
N LEU A 308 -15.87 -6.66 -9.32
CA LEU A 308 -16.47 -6.75 -8.00
C LEU A 308 -15.39 -6.76 -6.93
N SER A 309 -15.16 -5.62 -6.30
CA SER A 309 -14.08 -5.40 -5.35
C SER A 309 -14.44 -5.66 -3.89
N LYS A 310 -15.72 -5.53 -3.52
CA LYS A 310 -16.22 -5.80 -2.16
C LYS A 310 -17.66 -6.29 -2.19
N ILE A 311 -17.97 -7.20 -1.26
CA ILE A 311 -19.32 -7.51 -0.80
C ILE A 311 -19.33 -7.21 0.69
N TYR A 312 -20.25 -6.35 1.11
CA TYR A 312 -20.38 -5.93 2.50
C TYR A 312 -21.82 -6.13 2.95
N VAL A 313 -22.01 -6.77 4.10
CA VAL A 313 -23.33 -6.93 4.73
C VAL A 313 -23.23 -6.55 6.19
N HIS A 314 -24.17 -5.72 6.64
CA HIS A 314 -24.17 -5.25 8.01
C HIS A 314 -25.51 -4.75 8.51
N TRP A 315 -25.60 -4.76 9.83
CA TRP A 315 -26.61 -4.05 10.59
C TRP A 315 -26.12 -2.67 10.98
N ASP A 316 -27.01 -1.70 10.82
CA ASP A 316 -26.96 -0.41 11.52
C ASP A 316 -27.96 -0.47 12.68
N PHE A 317 -27.51 -0.13 13.89
CA PHE A 317 -28.33 -0.13 15.09
C PHE A 317 -28.54 1.29 15.62
N PRO A 318 -29.72 1.58 16.21
CA PRO A 318 -29.90 2.82 16.98
C PRO A 318 -28.93 2.86 18.16
N HIS A 319 -28.05 3.86 18.21
CA HIS A 319 -27.08 4.01 19.29
C HIS A 319 -26.80 5.49 19.61
N THR A 320 -26.58 5.80 20.89
CA THR A 320 -26.44 7.18 21.38
C THR A 320 -25.00 7.68 21.39
N ASP A 321 -23.99 6.80 21.34
CA ASP A 321 -22.59 7.22 21.30
C ASP A 321 -22.15 7.49 19.86
N HIS A 322 -22.08 8.78 19.55
CA HIS A 322 -21.85 9.33 18.21
C HIS A 322 -20.38 9.34 17.76
N LEU A 323 -19.48 8.76 18.56
CA LEU A 323 -18.04 8.84 18.32
C LEU A 323 -17.51 7.57 17.67
N VAL A 324 -17.31 7.65 16.36
CA VAL A 324 -16.38 6.75 15.67
C VAL A 324 -14.96 7.17 16.11
N PRO A 325 -14.05 6.24 16.41
CA PRO A 325 -12.70 6.55 16.94
C PRO A 325 -11.82 7.50 16.11
N ASP A 326 -12.24 7.88 14.89
CA ASP A 326 -11.45 8.67 13.94
C ASP A 326 -11.96 10.11 13.72
N GLY A 327 -12.95 10.59 14.51
CA GLY A 327 -13.41 11.98 14.47
C GLY A 327 -14.17 12.40 13.20
N VAL A 328 -14.39 11.48 12.26
CA VAL A 328 -15.26 11.65 11.09
C VAL A 328 -16.65 11.12 11.46
N THR A 329 -17.66 11.98 11.46
CA THR A 329 -19.06 11.57 11.58
C THR A 329 -19.46 10.86 10.29
N ILE A 330 -19.76 9.56 10.35
CA ILE A 330 -20.27 8.76 9.21
C ILE A 330 -21.56 9.36 8.61
N GLY A 331 -22.21 10.30 9.32
CA GLY A 331 -23.38 11.06 8.86
C GLY A 331 -23.09 12.24 7.93
N ASP A 332 -21.84 12.58 7.64
CA ASP A 332 -21.51 13.72 6.78
C ASP A 332 -21.46 13.32 5.29
N TYR A 333 -21.83 14.26 4.41
CA TYR A 333 -21.73 14.06 2.97
C TYR A 333 -20.28 13.89 2.55
N HIS A 334 -19.97 12.77 1.90
CA HIS A 334 -18.63 12.45 1.40
C HIS A 334 -18.70 11.73 0.06
N ARG A 335 -17.55 11.55 -0.57
CA ARG A 335 -17.36 10.73 -1.76
C ARG A 335 -16.60 9.48 -1.35
N ASP A 336 -16.83 8.37 -2.03
CA ASP A 336 -15.96 7.21 -1.91
C ASP A 336 -14.91 7.26 -3.02
N LEU A 337 -13.64 7.45 -2.66
CA LEU A 337 -12.55 7.55 -3.63
C LEU A 337 -11.62 6.34 -3.58
N ASN A 338 -12.19 5.14 -3.64
CA ASN A 338 -11.41 3.90 -3.54
C ASN A 338 -10.71 3.53 -4.85
N ASP A 339 -11.25 3.96 -6.00
CA ASP A 339 -10.67 3.72 -7.33
C ASP A 339 -10.96 4.88 -8.32
N PHE A 340 -10.25 4.92 -9.45
CA PHE A 340 -10.42 5.92 -10.53
C PHE A 340 -11.80 5.89 -11.18
N GLY A 341 -12.50 4.76 -11.08
CA GLY A 341 -13.88 4.58 -11.52
C GLY A 341 -14.51 3.50 -10.68
N MET A 342 -15.64 3.78 -10.04
CA MET A 342 -16.36 2.79 -9.25
C MET A 342 -17.81 3.21 -9.00
N PHE A 343 -18.63 2.21 -8.67
CA PHE A 343 -19.98 2.43 -8.18
C PHE A 343 -20.33 1.38 -7.13
N TRP A 344 -21.30 1.73 -6.29
CA TRP A 344 -21.89 0.84 -5.31
C TRP A 344 -23.28 0.42 -5.74
N VAL A 345 -23.67 -0.80 -5.38
CA VAL A 345 -25.06 -1.28 -5.40
C VAL A 345 -25.44 -1.58 -3.97
N TYR A 346 -26.49 -0.94 -3.49
CA TYR A 346 -27.06 -1.16 -2.17
C TYR A 346 -28.39 -1.86 -2.29
N MET A 347 -28.63 -2.88 -1.46
CA MET A 347 -29.90 -3.57 -1.35
C MET A 347 -30.34 -3.64 0.12
N TYR A 348 -31.55 -3.18 0.41
CA TYR A 348 -32.13 -3.30 1.74
C TYR A 348 -32.67 -4.71 1.97
N LEU A 349 -32.32 -5.30 3.12
CA LEU A 349 -32.86 -6.59 3.57
C LEU A 349 -33.91 -6.40 4.68
N SER A 350 -34.04 -5.20 5.22
CA SER A 350 -35.11 -4.79 6.13
C SER A 350 -35.86 -3.59 5.55
N ASP A 351 -37.02 -3.23 6.12
CA ASP A 351 -37.66 -1.95 5.81
C ASP A 351 -36.71 -0.79 6.14
N VAL A 352 -36.71 0.22 5.28
CA VAL A 352 -35.93 1.44 5.47
C VAL A 352 -36.83 2.66 5.31
N ASP A 353 -37.01 3.38 6.40
CA ASP A 353 -37.65 4.69 6.49
C ASP A 353 -36.70 5.72 7.13
N MET A 354 -37.17 6.95 7.37
CA MET A 354 -36.39 8.01 8.00
C MET A 354 -35.90 7.66 9.42
N GLU A 355 -36.62 6.81 10.16
CA GLU A 355 -36.26 6.41 11.52
C GLU A 355 -35.21 5.29 11.55
N SER A 356 -35.12 4.51 10.48
CA SER A 356 -34.06 3.50 10.26
C SER A 356 -32.78 4.08 9.67
N GLY A 357 -32.77 5.37 9.33
CA GLY A 357 -31.59 6.09 8.85
C GLY A 357 -31.25 5.82 7.38
N PRO A 358 -32.00 6.36 6.39
CA PRO A 358 -31.86 6.03 4.97
C PRO A 358 -30.54 6.52 4.37
N HIS A 359 -30.19 5.97 3.20
CA HIS A 359 -29.11 6.54 2.38
C HIS A 359 -29.58 7.89 1.82
N ALA A 360 -28.71 8.89 1.84
CA ALA A 360 -28.98 10.19 1.26
C ALA A 360 -27.88 10.56 0.26
N LEU A 361 -28.28 11.00 -0.93
CA LEU A 361 -27.40 11.35 -2.05
C LEU A 361 -27.71 12.76 -2.54
N ILE A 362 -26.72 13.40 -3.17
CA ILE A 362 -26.91 14.65 -3.91
C ILE A 362 -26.78 14.35 -5.42
N PRO A 363 -27.89 14.23 -6.17
CA PRO A 363 -27.90 14.00 -7.61
C PRO A 363 -26.98 14.95 -8.38
N GLY A 364 -26.16 14.40 -9.27
CA GLY A 364 -25.27 15.19 -10.12
C GLY A 364 -24.01 15.75 -9.45
N SER A 365 -23.84 15.60 -8.13
CA SER A 365 -22.65 16.11 -7.43
C SER A 365 -21.32 15.47 -7.84
N HIS A 366 -21.36 14.32 -8.55
CA HIS A 366 -20.20 13.71 -9.20
C HIS A 366 -19.71 14.50 -10.43
N ARG A 367 -20.51 15.43 -10.95
CA ARG A 367 -20.22 16.23 -12.13
C ARG A 367 -19.70 17.61 -11.78
N PHE A 368 -18.55 17.95 -12.36
CA PHE A 368 -17.91 19.24 -12.15
C PHE A 368 -18.77 20.42 -12.58
N ASP A 369 -19.37 20.35 -13.77
CA ASP A 369 -20.19 21.42 -14.35
C ASP A 369 -21.43 21.72 -13.50
N VAL A 370 -22.06 20.69 -12.93
CA VAL A 370 -23.22 20.84 -12.04
C VAL A 370 -22.83 21.56 -10.75
N VAL A 371 -21.74 21.12 -10.11
CA VAL A 371 -21.25 21.75 -8.87
C VAL A 371 -20.77 23.18 -9.13
N ALA A 372 -20.04 23.43 -10.22
CA ALA A 372 -19.59 24.75 -10.62
C ALA A 372 -20.78 25.72 -10.76
N LYS A 373 -21.81 25.31 -11.52
CA LYS A 373 -23.01 26.11 -11.73
C LYS A 373 -23.73 26.42 -10.41
N ARG A 374 -23.88 25.44 -9.53
CA ARG A 374 -24.51 25.62 -8.21
C ARG A 374 -23.74 26.62 -7.34
N LEU A 375 -22.41 26.49 -7.30
CA LEU A 375 -21.56 27.40 -6.55
C LEU A 375 -21.63 28.83 -7.11
N GLU A 376 -21.53 28.99 -8.43
CA GLU A 376 -21.68 30.30 -9.10
C GLU A 376 -23.04 30.95 -8.80
N GLU A 377 -24.12 30.17 -8.85
CA GLU A 377 -25.47 30.65 -8.52
C GLU A 377 -25.59 31.09 -7.06
N ALA A 378 -25.01 30.35 -6.12
CA ALA A 378 -25.00 30.69 -4.70
C ALA A 378 -24.20 31.98 -4.42
N LEU A 379 -23.00 32.08 -4.99
CA LEU A 379 -22.15 33.27 -4.87
C LEU A 379 -22.85 34.50 -5.48
N ARG A 380 -23.53 34.36 -6.62
CA ARG A 380 -24.31 35.45 -7.25
C ARG A 380 -25.47 35.92 -6.37
N LYS A 381 -26.05 35.04 -5.55
CA LYS A 381 -27.12 35.38 -4.59
C LYS A 381 -26.59 36.01 -3.30
N GLY A 382 -25.28 36.21 -3.16
CA GLY A 382 -24.66 36.75 -1.96
C GLY A 382 -24.68 35.78 -0.78
N GLN A 383 -24.77 34.47 -1.06
CA GLN A 383 -24.70 33.45 -0.02
C GLN A 383 -23.29 33.45 0.57
N ASP A 384 -23.20 33.67 1.88
CA ASP A 384 -21.94 33.67 2.62
C ASP A 384 -21.64 32.27 3.19
N PHE A 385 -20.36 31.93 3.27
CA PHE A 385 -19.86 30.66 3.80
C PHE A 385 -18.87 30.95 4.96
N PRO A 386 -19.38 31.38 6.14
CA PRO A 386 -18.59 32.01 7.22
C PRO A 386 -17.58 31.07 7.93
N HIS A 387 -17.42 29.83 7.46
CA HIS A 387 -16.54 28.82 8.06
C HIS A 387 -15.32 28.48 7.19
N LEU A 388 -15.04 29.29 6.17
CA LEU A 388 -13.88 29.12 5.30
C LEU A 388 -13.01 30.37 5.33
N ASP A 389 -11.75 30.22 5.77
CA ASP A 389 -10.74 31.30 5.79
C ASP A 389 -10.27 31.73 4.38
N ARG A 390 -10.82 31.12 3.32
CA ARG A 390 -10.47 31.36 1.92
C ARG A 390 -11.69 31.28 1.01
N ASN A 391 -11.59 31.90 -0.17
CA ASN A 391 -12.61 31.82 -1.22
C ASN A 391 -12.82 30.36 -1.65
N LEU A 392 -14.03 29.86 -1.49
CA LEU A 392 -14.45 28.54 -1.94
C LEU A 392 -14.44 28.48 -3.47
N THR A 393 -13.85 27.43 -4.02
CA THR A 393 -13.83 27.12 -5.45
C THR A 393 -14.52 25.80 -5.72
N VAL A 394 -14.93 25.57 -6.97
CA VAL A 394 -15.49 24.28 -7.37
C VAL A 394 -14.52 23.13 -7.12
N PHE A 395 -13.21 23.36 -7.23
CA PHE A 395 -12.19 22.34 -7.03
C PHE A 395 -12.14 21.77 -5.63
N ASP A 396 -12.48 22.59 -4.62
CA ASP A 396 -12.56 22.12 -3.24
C ASP A 396 -13.57 20.96 -3.14
N PHE A 397 -14.66 20.97 -3.92
CA PHE A 397 -15.65 19.88 -3.90
C PHE A 397 -15.14 18.56 -4.49
N PHE A 398 -14.04 18.60 -5.23
CA PHE A 398 -13.42 17.44 -5.88
C PHE A 398 -12.05 17.11 -5.28
N ASP A 399 -11.63 17.82 -4.22
CA ASP A 399 -10.42 17.51 -3.48
C ASP A 399 -10.71 16.51 -2.34
N GLY A 400 -9.93 15.44 -2.28
CA GLY A 400 -10.14 14.39 -1.29
C GLY A 400 -11.57 13.80 -1.28
N TYR A 401 -11.93 13.17 -0.16
CA TYR A 401 -13.26 12.57 0.06
C TYR A 401 -14.37 13.63 0.30
N GLY A 402 -14.05 14.92 0.26
CA GLY A 402 -14.97 16.02 0.53
C GLY A 402 -15.20 16.33 2.02
N TYR A 403 -14.60 15.60 2.97
CA TYR A 403 -14.75 15.86 4.42
C TYR A 403 -14.23 17.25 4.86
N HIS A 404 -13.26 17.80 4.14
CA HIS A 404 -12.71 19.13 4.46
C HIS A 404 -13.70 20.28 4.17
N ILE A 405 -14.75 20.02 3.38
CA ILE A 405 -15.84 20.99 3.20
C ILE A 405 -16.85 20.78 4.32
N PRO A 406 -17.17 21.83 5.12
CA PRO A 406 -18.16 21.73 6.17
C PRO A 406 -19.52 21.25 5.64
N GLN A 407 -20.18 20.36 6.39
CA GLN A 407 -21.51 19.85 6.07
C GLN A 407 -22.52 20.99 5.84
N SER A 408 -22.44 22.08 6.62
CA SER A 408 -23.29 23.26 6.47
C SER A 408 -23.16 23.92 5.10
N VAL A 409 -21.95 23.97 4.52
CA VAL A 409 -21.70 24.50 3.18
C VAL A 409 -22.33 23.59 2.11
N LYS A 410 -22.15 22.27 2.24
CA LYS A 410 -22.76 21.29 1.32
C LYS A 410 -24.28 21.38 1.36
N LEU A 411 -24.87 21.42 2.55
CA LEU A 411 -26.31 21.57 2.71
C LEU A 411 -26.77 22.91 2.12
N ALA A 412 -26.12 24.02 2.44
CA ALA A 412 -26.54 25.32 1.92
C ALA A 412 -26.48 25.41 0.38
N LEU A 413 -25.63 24.62 -0.29
CA LEU A 413 -25.57 24.52 -1.76
C LEU A 413 -26.55 23.51 -2.36
N PHE A 414 -26.82 22.40 -1.66
CA PHE A 414 -27.47 21.23 -2.23
C PHE A 414 -28.72 20.78 -1.47
N GLU A 415 -29.21 21.54 -0.49
CA GLU A 415 -30.29 21.12 0.41
C GLU A 415 -31.53 20.66 -0.35
N GLN A 416 -31.90 21.41 -1.39
CA GLN A 416 -33.07 21.16 -2.24
C GLN A 416 -32.89 19.96 -3.18
N ASP A 417 -31.66 19.53 -3.39
CA ASP A 417 -31.32 18.43 -4.30
C ASP A 417 -31.19 17.10 -3.55
N GLN A 418 -31.21 17.07 -2.21
CA GLN A 418 -31.03 15.85 -1.44
C GLN A 418 -32.10 14.80 -1.76
N LYS A 419 -31.66 13.60 -2.13
CA LYS A 419 -32.53 12.44 -2.36
C LYS A 419 -32.32 11.40 -1.28
N PHE A 420 -33.38 11.06 -0.56
CA PHE A 420 -33.41 10.02 0.46
C PHE A 420 -33.97 8.73 -0.12
N PHE A 421 -33.32 7.61 0.15
CA PHE A 421 -33.72 6.30 -0.34
C PHE A 421 -34.35 5.50 0.80
N THR A 422 -35.66 5.30 0.67
CA THR A 422 -36.49 4.53 1.58
C THR A 422 -37.22 3.47 0.79
N GLY A 423 -37.64 2.39 1.45
CA GLY A 423 -38.38 1.32 0.80
C GLY A 423 -38.35 0.00 1.57
N PRO A 424 -39.15 -0.97 1.13
CA PRO A 424 -39.19 -2.31 1.73
C PRO A 424 -37.92 -3.13 1.42
N PRO A 425 -37.74 -4.31 2.04
CA PRO A 425 -36.74 -5.29 1.62
C PRO A 425 -36.79 -5.54 0.11
N GLY A 426 -35.61 -5.64 -0.53
CA GLY A 426 -35.47 -5.76 -1.98
C GLY A 426 -35.39 -4.44 -2.73
N THR A 427 -35.50 -3.29 -2.04
CA THR A 427 -35.18 -1.99 -2.63
C THR A 427 -33.69 -1.95 -2.99
N ILE A 428 -33.38 -1.73 -4.27
CA ILE A 428 -32.01 -1.69 -4.80
C ILE A 428 -31.72 -0.33 -5.41
N LEU A 429 -30.60 0.28 -5.03
CA LEU A 429 -30.05 1.46 -5.67
C LEU A 429 -28.60 1.26 -6.09
N ALA A 430 -28.19 1.90 -7.17
CA ALA A 430 -26.79 2.09 -7.49
C ALA A 430 -26.39 3.56 -7.29
N SER A 431 -25.14 3.77 -6.88
CA SER A 431 -24.56 5.10 -6.68
C SER A 431 -23.13 5.14 -7.23
N ASN A 432 -22.83 6.20 -7.95
CA ASN A 432 -21.48 6.54 -8.39
C ASN A 432 -20.62 6.81 -7.15
N GLY A 433 -19.41 6.24 -7.09
CA GLY A 433 -18.49 6.43 -5.97
C GLY A 433 -18.08 7.88 -5.77
N PHE A 434 -18.01 8.67 -6.84
CA PHE A 434 -17.73 10.09 -6.78
C PHE A 434 -18.93 10.90 -6.30
N GLN A 435 -20.12 10.36 -6.14
CA GLN A 435 -21.26 11.17 -5.71
C GLN A 435 -21.16 11.54 -4.23
N LEU A 436 -21.52 12.78 -3.88
CA LEU A 436 -21.71 13.16 -2.48
C LEU A 436 -22.88 12.38 -1.90
N HIS A 437 -22.59 11.58 -0.89
CA HIS A 437 -23.55 10.73 -0.20
C HIS A 437 -23.27 10.69 1.30
N LYS A 438 -24.29 10.28 2.05
CA LYS A 438 -24.18 9.99 3.47
C LYS A 438 -25.17 8.90 3.85
N ILE A 439 -24.95 8.31 5.00
CA ILE A 439 -25.89 7.37 5.60
C ILE A 439 -26.46 8.04 6.85
N HIS A 440 -27.78 8.18 6.92
CA HIS A 440 -28.40 8.62 8.16
C HIS A 440 -28.25 7.53 9.22
N GLN A 441 -27.93 7.93 10.44
CA GLN A 441 -27.88 6.99 11.55
C GLN A 441 -29.31 6.55 11.90
N PRO A 442 -29.52 5.26 12.19
CA PRO A 442 -30.81 4.81 12.68
C PRO A 442 -31.14 5.45 14.04
N GLN A 443 -32.38 5.88 14.20
CA GLN A 443 -32.87 6.56 15.41
C GLN A 443 -33.65 5.61 16.32
N SER A 444 -34.52 4.78 15.75
CA SER A 444 -35.39 3.88 16.52
C SER A 444 -35.46 2.45 15.95
N LYS A 445 -35.15 2.26 14.66
CA LYS A 445 -35.23 0.97 13.97
C LYS A 445 -33.87 0.55 13.47
N ARG A 446 -33.50 -0.72 13.64
CA ARG A 446 -32.29 -1.27 13.01
C ARG A 446 -32.50 -1.49 11.52
N ARG A 447 -31.44 -1.38 10.74
CA ARG A 447 -31.45 -1.69 9.31
C ARG A 447 -30.43 -2.77 8.97
N LEU A 448 -30.81 -3.74 8.13
CA LEU A 448 -29.88 -4.67 7.48
C LEU A 448 -29.72 -4.30 6.01
N ILE A 449 -28.47 -4.16 5.56
CA ILE A 449 -28.14 -3.75 4.20
C ILE A 449 -27.01 -4.59 3.62
N VAL A 450 -27.13 -4.84 2.31
CA VAL A 450 -26.08 -5.38 1.45
C VAL A 450 -25.51 -4.24 0.61
N ALA A 451 -24.19 -4.16 0.51
CA ALA A 451 -23.48 -3.24 -0.36
C ALA A 451 -22.45 -3.99 -1.22
N LEU A 452 -22.55 -3.84 -2.54
CA LEU A 452 -21.63 -4.40 -3.53
C LEU A 452 -20.83 -3.27 -4.16
N ARG A 453 -19.50 -3.36 -4.17
CA ARG A 453 -18.65 -2.34 -4.79
C ARG A 453 -18.02 -2.87 -6.06
N TYR A 454 -18.29 -2.21 -7.18
CA TYR A 454 -17.63 -2.48 -8.45
C TYR A 454 -16.65 -1.36 -8.76
N GLN A 455 -15.49 -1.72 -9.29
CA GLN A 455 -14.45 -0.77 -9.62
C GLN A 455 -13.88 -1.07 -11.01
N VAL A 456 -13.17 -0.11 -11.58
CA VAL A 456 -12.59 -0.25 -12.91
C VAL A 456 -11.25 -0.99 -12.82
N SER A 457 -10.36 -0.66 -11.89
CA SER A 457 -9.01 -1.23 -11.85
C SER A 457 -8.91 -2.54 -11.08
N MET A 458 -7.94 -3.38 -11.45
CA MET A 458 -7.49 -4.51 -10.63
C MET A 458 -6.61 -4.07 -9.45
N SER A 459 -6.72 -2.81 -8.98
CA SER A 459 -5.85 -2.22 -7.96
C SER A 459 -5.53 -3.26 -6.88
N PRO A 460 -4.24 -3.48 -6.57
CA PRO A 460 -3.84 -4.45 -5.55
C PRO A 460 -4.48 -4.03 -4.24
N ARG A 461 -5.60 -4.71 -3.93
CA ARG A 461 -6.40 -4.69 -2.71
C ARG A 461 -6.24 -3.38 -1.93
N SER A 462 -7.22 -2.49 -2.05
CA SER A 462 -7.44 -1.37 -1.11
C SER A 462 -7.64 -1.82 0.37
N SER A 463 -7.48 -3.12 0.67
CA SER A 463 -7.49 -3.72 1.99
C SER A 463 -6.36 -4.73 2.25
N ALA A 464 -5.21 -4.66 1.55
CA ALA A 464 -4.02 -5.43 1.93
C ALA A 464 -3.67 -5.29 3.44
N LEU A 465 -4.15 -4.22 4.07
CA LEU A 465 -4.01 -4.00 5.50
C LEU A 465 -4.79 -4.95 6.42
N ARG A 466 -5.92 -5.56 6.06
CA ARG A 466 -6.70 -6.39 7.02
C ARG A 466 -7.52 -7.49 6.33
N GLU A 467 -7.06 -8.73 6.46
CA GLU A 467 -7.89 -9.96 6.45
C GLU A 467 -9.08 -10.04 5.47
N CYS A 468 -8.85 -9.77 4.19
CA CYS A 468 -9.66 -10.43 3.17
C CYS A 468 -8.89 -11.68 2.76
N ASP A 469 -9.07 -12.77 3.51
CA ASP A 469 -8.79 -14.10 2.96
C ASP A 469 -9.49 -14.14 1.60
N SER A 470 -8.71 -14.32 0.54
CA SER A 470 -9.29 -14.49 -0.79
C SER A 470 -10.35 -15.58 -0.71
N VAL A 471 -11.51 -15.31 -1.29
CA VAL A 471 -12.64 -16.23 -1.17
C VAL A 471 -12.23 -17.55 -1.82
N PRO A 472 -12.30 -18.68 -1.09
CA PRO A 472 -12.01 -19.98 -1.67
C PRO A 472 -12.93 -20.24 -2.86
N GLU A 473 -12.38 -20.76 -3.96
CA GLU A 473 -13.13 -21.09 -5.17
C GLU A 473 -14.35 -21.97 -4.88
N HIS A 474 -14.27 -22.91 -3.93
CA HIS A 474 -15.38 -23.81 -3.63
C HIS A 474 -16.64 -23.10 -3.11
N LEU A 475 -16.53 -21.85 -2.61
CA LEU A 475 -17.69 -21.04 -2.23
C LEU A 475 -18.39 -20.39 -3.44
N VAL A 476 -17.73 -20.40 -4.60
CA VAL A 476 -18.19 -19.79 -5.87
C VAL A 476 -18.54 -20.85 -6.90
N ALA A 477 -17.78 -21.96 -6.92
CA ALA A 477 -17.93 -23.04 -7.87
C ALA A 477 -19.35 -23.66 -7.77
N GLY A 478 -20.04 -23.73 -8.91
CA GLY A 478 -21.38 -24.31 -9.02
C GLY A 478 -22.53 -23.37 -8.66
N ARG A 479 -22.24 -22.13 -8.25
CA ARG A 479 -23.26 -21.12 -7.93
C ARG A 479 -23.51 -20.12 -9.06
N VAL A 480 -22.44 -19.74 -9.75
CA VAL A 480 -22.48 -18.81 -10.89
C VAL A 480 -21.85 -19.46 -12.11
N ASN A 481 -22.22 -18.96 -13.30
CA ASN A 481 -21.57 -19.41 -14.53
C ASN A 481 -20.09 -19.03 -14.49
N MET A 482 -19.21 -20.00 -14.64
CA MET A 482 -17.77 -19.80 -14.53
C MET A 482 -17.13 -19.49 -15.88
N ASP A 483 -17.81 -18.67 -16.69
CA ASP A 483 -17.29 -18.14 -17.94
C ASP A 483 -16.19 -17.09 -17.70
N LEU A 484 -15.48 -16.71 -18.77
CA LEU A 484 -14.39 -15.76 -18.67
C LEU A 484 -14.83 -14.38 -18.13
N PRO A 485 -15.95 -13.78 -18.60
CA PRO A 485 -16.44 -12.51 -18.05
C PRO A 485 -16.73 -12.58 -16.54
N THR A 486 -17.41 -13.62 -16.07
CA THR A 486 -17.74 -13.76 -14.64
C THR A 486 -16.48 -13.93 -13.79
N ARG A 487 -15.51 -14.72 -14.26
CA ARG A 487 -14.20 -14.85 -13.57
C ARG A 487 -13.45 -13.52 -13.48
N GLN A 488 -13.53 -12.69 -14.52
CA GLN A 488 -12.92 -11.37 -14.53
C GLN A 488 -13.60 -10.45 -13.51
N VAL A 489 -14.93 -10.39 -13.51
CA VAL A 489 -15.72 -9.62 -12.53
C VAL A 489 -15.33 -10.01 -11.11
N LEU A 490 -15.22 -11.32 -10.82
CA LEU A 490 -14.88 -11.86 -9.49
C LEU A 490 -13.36 -11.89 -9.19
N GLY A 491 -12.51 -11.50 -10.15
CA GLY A 491 -11.06 -11.72 -10.10
C GLY A 491 -10.32 -10.92 -9.02
N THR A 492 -10.96 -9.92 -8.42
CA THR A 492 -10.38 -9.13 -7.33
C THR A 492 -10.71 -9.69 -5.94
N ILE A 493 -11.77 -10.50 -5.80
CA ILE A 493 -12.19 -11.11 -4.52
C ILE A 493 -11.92 -12.63 -4.44
N VAL A 494 -11.90 -13.34 -5.58
CA VAL A 494 -11.61 -14.78 -5.65
C VAL A 494 -10.16 -15.01 -6.07
N ASN A 495 -9.44 -15.88 -5.36
CA ASN A 495 -8.09 -16.27 -5.75
C ASN A 495 -8.14 -17.43 -6.76
N TRP A 496 -8.16 -17.08 -8.04
CA TRP A 496 -8.14 -18.05 -9.14
C TRP A 496 -6.80 -18.80 -9.30
N LYS A 497 -5.68 -18.30 -8.74
CA LYS A 497 -4.35 -18.91 -8.95
C LYS A 497 -4.23 -20.31 -8.33
N GLU A 498 -5.06 -20.62 -7.34
CA GLU A 498 -5.13 -21.93 -6.71
C GLU A 498 -6.12 -22.88 -7.40
N SER A 499 -6.89 -22.39 -8.38
CA SER A 499 -7.93 -23.16 -9.06
C SER A 499 -7.34 -24.22 -10.00
N PRO A 500 -7.84 -25.47 -9.96
CA PRO A 500 -7.52 -26.50 -10.94
C PRO A 500 -7.88 -26.08 -12.38
N TYR A 501 -8.94 -25.26 -12.55
CA TYR A 501 -9.41 -24.80 -13.85
C TYR A 501 -8.51 -23.74 -14.46
N TYR A 502 -7.90 -22.87 -13.64
CA TYR A 502 -6.95 -21.85 -14.11
C TYR A 502 -5.68 -22.50 -14.69
N ARG A 503 -5.20 -23.59 -14.06
CA ARG A 503 -4.04 -24.35 -14.56
C ARG A 503 -4.31 -25.08 -15.88
N ALA A 504 -5.57 -25.39 -16.17
CA ALA A 504 -5.96 -26.09 -17.40
C ALA A 504 -5.97 -25.16 -18.63
N SER A 505 -6.33 -23.88 -18.47
CA SER A 505 -6.34 -22.91 -19.57
C SER A 505 -4.95 -22.32 -19.88
N ASP A 506 -4.10 -22.11 -18.86
CA ASP A 506 -2.73 -21.58 -19.05
C ASP A 506 -1.73 -22.66 -19.51
N GLY A 507 -2.14 -23.94 -19.51
CA GLY A 507 -1.26 -25.10 -19.73
C GLY A 507 -0.84 -25.37 -21.18
N ALA A 508 -1.26 -24.58 -22.17
CA ALA A 508 -1.04 -24.88 -23.59
C ALA A 508 0.30 -24.37 -24.18
N ALA A 509 1.09 -23.56 -23.47
CA ALA A 509 2.31 -22.93 -24.03
C ALA A 509 3.65 -23.29 -23.38
N GLY A 510 3.70 -24.29 -22.48
CA GLY A 510 4.96 -24.76 -21.89
C GLY A 510 5.64 -25.84 -22.73
N THR A 511 6.85 -25.59 -23.24
CA THR A 511 7.58 -26.55 -24.09
C THR A 511 7.87 -27.86 -23.34
N LYS A 512 7.82 -29.00 -24.06
CA LYS A 512 8.11 -30.35 -23.52
C LYS A 512 9.49 -30.47 -22.83
N ALA A 513 10.43 -29.54 -23.12
CA ALA A 513 11.76 -29.52 -22.55
C ALA A 513 11.79 -29.10 -21.07
N GLU A 514 10.95 -28.13 -20.66
CA GLU A 514 10.88 -27.67 -19.27
C GLU A 514 10.26 -28.71 -18.33
N LYS A 515 9.28 -29.49 -18.84
CA LYS A 515 8.63 -30.56 -18.07
C LYS A 515 9.55 -31.74 -17.78
N LYS A 516 10.57 -31.99 -18.61
CA LYS A 516 11.49 -33.13 -18.45
C LYS A 516 12.63 -32.87 -17.46
N ASN A 517 13.01 -31.60 -17.25
CA ASN A 517 14.00 -31.22 -16.24
C ASN A 517 13.41 -31.03 -14.83
N ALA A 518 12.10 -30.76 -14.70
CA ALA A 518 11.44 -30.60 -13.40
C ALA A 518 11.06 -31.94 -12.73
N ALA A 519 10.86 -33.01 -13.50
CA ALA A 519 10.32 -34.29 -13.01
C ALA A 519 11.37 -35.18 -12.31
N THR A 520 12.66 -34.96 -12.53
CA THR A 520 13.73 -35.77 -11.93
C THR A 520 14.34 -35.04 -10.73
N SER A 521 13.73 -35.27 -9.55
CA SER A 521 14.33 -35.19 -8.19
C SER A 521 14.29 -33.90 -7.34
N ARG A 522 13.30 -33.00 -7.49
CA ARG A 522 13.03 -32.00 -6.42
C ARG A 522 11.89 -32.47 -5.52
N ARG A 523 12.23 -33.19 -4.46
CA ARG A 523 11.31 -33.43 -3.33
C ARG A 523 10.90 -32.05 -2.79
N ALA A 524 9.60 -31.75 -2.75
CA ALA A 524 9.13 -30.48 -2.20
C ALA A 524 9.61 -30.32 -0.74
N LEU A 525 10.07 -29.12 -0.39
CA LEU A 525 10.45 -28.77 0.98
C LEU A 525 9.25 -29.00 1.91
N LYS A 526 9.51 -29.64 3.06
CA LYS A 526 8.51 -29.83 4.12
C LYS A 526 8.17 -28.50 4.81
N GLY A 527 9.15 -27.63 4.95
CA GLY A 527 9.01 -26.30 5.53
C GLY A 527 10.27 -25.46 5.31
N GLY A 528 10.19 -24.19 5.66
CA GLY A 528 11.35 -23.32 5.68
C GLY A 528 11.34 -22.35 6.84
N PHE A 529 12.42 -21.59 6.97
CA PHE A 529 12.57 -20.58 8.02
C PHE A 529 13.25 -19.33 7.47
N LEU A 530 12.91 -18.18 8.02
CA LEU A 530 13.51 -16.90 7.65
C LEU A 530 13.85 -16.10 8.91
N PHE A 531 15.14 -15.97 9.23
CA PHE A 531 15.60 -15.11 10.32
C PHE A 531 15.54 -13.66 9.89
N ILE A 532 14.64 -12.88 10.46
CA ILE A 532 14.53 -11.45 10.26
C ILE A 532 15.30 -10.77 11.39
N GLY A 533 16.14 -9.80 11.05
CA GLY A 533 16.77 -9.00 12.08
C GLY A 533 17.60 -7.87 11.52
N ASN A 534 18.11 -7.08 12.44
CA ASN A 534 19.14 -6.12 12.15
C ASN A 534 20.42 -6.82 11.64
N GLY A 535 21.20 -6.14 10.80
CA GLY A 535 22.49 -6.71 10.41
C GLY A 535 23.38 -6.94 11.64
N ARG A 536 24.26 -7.94 11.58
CA ARG A 536 25.14 -8.32 12.70
C ARG A 536 24.43 -8.71 14.02
N THR A 537 23.14 -9.06 13.95
CA THR A 537 22.40 -9.68 15.07
C THR A 537 22.92 -11.05 15.45
N GLY A 538 23.74 -11.68 14.59
CA GLY A 538 24.26 -13.03 14.80
C GLY A 538 23.46 -14.11 14.08
N SER A 539 22.55 -13.71 13.19
CA SER A 539 21.76 -14.63 12.35
C SER A 539 22.63 -15.58 11.52
N THR A 540 23.81 -15.14 11.03
CA THR A 540 24.80 -16.03 10.38
C THR A 540 25.17 -17.24 11.25
N TRP A 541 25.38 -17.00 12.54
CA TRP A 541 25.77 -18.04 13.48
C TRP A 541 24.62 -19.04 13.68
N VAL A 542 23.40 -18.55 13.84
CA VAL A 542 22.20 -19.41 14.00
C VAL A 542 21.89 -20.20 12.74
N THR A 543 21.95 -19.57 11.57
CA THR A 543 21.69 -20.24 10.29
C THR A 543 22.72 -21.31 9.98
N THR A 544 24.00 -21.08 10.31
CA THR A 544 25.06 -22.09 10.15
C THR A 544 24.94 -23.22 11.16
N LEU A 545 24.51 -22.94 12.39
CA LEU A 545 24.18 -23.95 13.40
C LEU A 545 23.03 -24.87 12.93
N LEU A 546 21.93 -24.29 12.42
CA LEU A 546 20.84 -25.07 11.84
C LEU A 546 21.26 -25.87 10.61
N ASN A 547 22.21 -25.35 9.81
CA ASN A 547 22.74 -26.05 8.64
C ASN A 547 23.56 -27.31 8.98
N GLN A 548 23.96 -27.49 10.25
CA GLN A 548 24.59 -28.74 10.73
C GLN A 548 23.56 -29.85 10.97
N LEU A 549 22.28 -29.51 11.13
CA LEU A 549 21.23 -30.50 11.39
C LEU A 549 20.93 -31.35 10.13
N PRO A 550 20.76 -32.67 10.26
CA PRO A 550 20.44 -33.55 9.14
C PRO A 550 19.19 -33.10 8.36
N GLY A 551 19.30 -33.02 7.04
CA GLY A 551 18.18 -32.65 6.18
C GLY A 551 17.81 -31.16 6.18
N VAL A 552 18.55 -30.31 6.88
CA VAL A 552 18.40 -28.84 6.84
C VAL A 552 19.42 -28.24 5.89
N ALA A 553 19.02 -27.23 5.11
CA ALA A 553 19.92 -26.41 4.30
C ALA A 553 19.74 -24.94 4.66
N SER A 554 20.84 -24.22 4.84
CA SER A 554 20.81 -22.77 4.97
C SER A 554 21.92 -22.12 4.18
N ASP A 555 21.53 -21.19 3.32
CA ASP A 555 22.45 -20.45 2.46
C ASP A 555 21.87 -19.07 2.09
N PHE A 556 22.71 -18.24 1.49
CA PHE A 556 22.43 -16.87 1.07
C PHE A 556 22.04 -15.93 2.22
N GLU A 557 21.96 -14.65 1.91
CA GLU A 557 21.51 -13.58 2.78
C GLU A 557 20.58 -12.66 2.00
N TYR A 558 19.32 -12.61 2.42
CA TYR A 558 18.34 -11.73 1.81
C TYR A 558 18.50 -10.32 2.34
N ARG A 559 18.31 -9.35 1.46
CA ARG A 559 18.45 -7.92 1.74
C ARG A 559 17.20 -7.19 1.28
N TRP A 560 16.67 -6.33 2.13
CA TRP A 560 15.63 -5.39 1.70
C TRP A 560 16.25 -4.23 0.90
N SER A 561 17.30 -3.64 1.47
CA SER A 561 18.09 -2.57 0.89
C SER A 561 19.59 -2.83 1.09
N LEU A 562 20.41 -2.19 0.26
CA LEU A 562 21.86 -2.12 0.44
C LEU A 562 22.26 -0.69 0.75
N PRO A 563 23.40 -0.47 1.44
CA PRO A 563 23.96 0.86 1.58
C PRO A 563 24.12 1.57 0.23
N LYS A 564 23.93 2.89 0.20
CA LYS A 564 24.21 3.73 -0.96
C LYS A 564 25.61 3.42 -1.47
N ASN A 565 25.70 3.04 -2.74
CA ASN A 565 26.91 2.64 -3.47
C ASN A 565 27.45 1.22 -3.18
N ALA A 566 26.76 0.39 -2.38
CA ALA A 566 27.12 -1.01 -2.23
C ALA A 566 26.49 -1.85 -3.36
N THR A 567 27.29 -2.72 -3.97
CA THR A 567 26.80 -3.76 -4.88
C THR A 567 26.49 -5.03 -4.11
N PRO A 568 25.45 -5.80 -4.49
CA PRO A 568 25.21 -7.12 -3.90
C PRO A 568 26.43 -8.04 -4.10
N ASP A 569 26.85 -8.75 -3.05
CA ASP A 569 27.79 -9.86 -3.15
C ASP A 569 27.07 -11.11 -3.67
N GLU A 570 27.81 -12.17 -4.06
CA GLU A 570 27.21 -13.44 -4.51
C GLU A 570 26.30 -14.13 -3.47
N VAL A 571 26.50 -13.83 -2.19
CA VAL A 571 25.64 -14.30 -1.09
C VAL A 571 24.34 -13.52 -0.99
N HIS A 572 24.26 -12.31 -1.55
CA HIS A 572 23.13 -11.41 -1.38
C HIS A 572 22.01 -11.70 -2.39
N ARG A 573 20.77 -11.76 -1.89
CA ARG A 573 19.55 -11.82 -2.69
C ARG A 573 18.64 -10.66 -2.33
N MET A 574 18.34 -9.80 -3.29
CA MET A 574 17.50 -8.62 -3.06
C MET A 574 16.03 -9.01 -3.03
N VAL A 575 15.36 -8.80 -1.90
CA VAL A 575 13.94 -9.15 -1.73
C VAL A 575 13.04 -8.42 -2.72
N PRO A 576 13.18 -7.09 -2.96
CA PRO A 576 12.36 -6.39 -3.93
C PRO A 576 12.42 -7.00 -5.34
N ASP A 577 13.58 -7.54 -5.72
CA ASP A 577 13.84 -8.05 -7.08
C ASP A 577 13.45 -9.52 -7.25
N MET A 578 13.03 -10.21 -6.18
CA MET A 578 12.60 -11.60 -6.26
C MET A 578 11.29 -11.71 -7.06
N SER A 579 11.25 -12.57 -8.07
CA SER A 579 10.03 -12.85 -8.85
C SER A 579 9.05 -13.80 -8.16
N GLY A 580 9.45 -14.43 -7.06
CA GLY A 580 8.65 -15.43 -6.33
C GLY A 580 8.75 -15.31 -4.81
N THR A 581 8.35 -16.38 -4.13
CA THR A 581 8.34 -16.46 -2.67
C THR A 581 9.66 -16.99 -2.11
N PHE A 582 9.90 -16.82 -0.80
CA PHE A 582 11.09 -17.35 -0.14
C PHE A 582 11.19 -18.87 -0.28
N LEU A 583 10.10 -19.62 -0.11
CA LEU A 583 10.12 -21.08 -0.23
C LEU A 583 10.45 -21.53 -1.65
N ALA A 584 9.93 -20.84 -2.66
CA ALA A 584 10.22 -21.12 -4.05
C ALA A 584 11.72 -20.92 -4.34
N ASP A 585 12.31 -19.83 -3.84
CA ASP A 585 13.74 -19.59 -3.99
C ASP A 585 14.58 -20.60 -3.20
N PHE A 586 14.19 -20.97 -1.97
CA PHE A 586 14.84 -22.00 -1.18
C PHE A 586 14.92 -23.35 -1.91
N ALA A 587 13.87 -23.72 -2.63
CA ALA A 587 13.82 -24.95 -3.41
C ALA A 587 14.82 -24.96 -4.60
N THR A 588 15.34 -23.80 -5.02
CA THR A 588 16.31 -23.73 -6.12
C THR A 588 17.71 -24.18 -5.71
N TRP A 589 18.09 -23.99 -4.44
CA TRP A 589 19.45 -24.22 -3.95
C TRP A 589 19.57 -25.26 -2.84
N SER A 590 18.47 -25.64 -2.18
CA SER A 590 18.49 -26.57 -1.04
C SER A 590 18.83 -28.04 -1.37
N GLY A 591 18.81 -28.40 -2.66
CA GLY A 591 19.15 -29.74 -3.14
C GLY A 591 18.19 -30.81 -2.61
N THR A 592 18.71 -31.80 -1.88
CA THR A 592 17.92 -32.90 -1.28
C THR A 592 17.42 -32.59 0.14
N ALA A 593 17.60 -31.36 0.62
CA ALA A 593 17.12 -30.97 1.96
C ALA A 593 15.61 -31.17 2.09
N ARG A 594 15.16 -31.52 3.31
CA ARG A 594 13.74 -31.52 3.67
C ARG A 594 13.30 -30.13 4.16
N TYR A 595 14.23 -29.38 4.76
CA TYR A 595 14.01 -28.05 5.30
C TYR A 595 15.05 -27.11 4.72
N ALA A 596 14.64 -25.88 4.42
CA ALA A 596 15.56 -24.86 3.94
C ALA A 596 15.22 -23.50 4.50
N GLY A 597 16.23 -22.70 4.78
CA GLY A 597 15.99 -21.36 5.30
C GLY A 597 17.19 -20.46 5.22
N SER A 598 16.97 -19.19 5.51
CA SER A 598 17.99 -18.17 5.37
C SER A 598 17.71 -17.04 6.36
N LYS A 599 18.36 -15.90 6.15
CA LYS A 599 18.19 -14.68 6.93
C LYS A 599 17.86 -13.51 6.01
N LEU A 600 16.96 -12.66 6.47
CA LEU A 600 16.68 -11.34 5.92
C LEU A 600 17.28 -10.30 6.84
N ILE A 601 18.19 -9.50 6.29
CA ILE A 601 18.88 -8.46 7.04
C ILE A 601 18.54 -7.09 6.47
N PHE A 602 18.16 -6.19 7.37
CA PHE A 602 18.02 -4.77 7.06
C PHE A 602 19.36 -4.04 7.17
N SER A 603 19.53 -3.04 6.30
CA SER A 603 20.64 -2.09 6.38
C SER A 603 20.40 -1.06 7.50
N LEU A 604 21.42 -0.26 7.80
CA LEU A 604 21.29 0.93 8.66
C LEU A 604 20.80 2.17 7.88
N GLU A 605 20.39 1.99 6.63
CA GLU A 605 19.77 3.07 5.87
C GLU A 605 18.27 3.12 6.12
N GLU A 606 17.70 4.28 5.84
CA GLU A 606 16.27 4.52 5.93
C GLU A 606 15.52 3.54 5.04
N ASN A 607 14.64 2.76 5.66
CA ASN A 607 13.77 1.83 4.98
C ASN A 607 12.35 2.38 5.05
N ASP A 608 11.65 2.40 3.91
CA ASP A 608 10.21 2.60 3.90
C ASP A 608 9.54 1.44 4.65
N LEU A 609 9.02 1.75 5.84
CA LEU A 609 8.47 0.79 6.78
C LEU A 609 7.32 0.00 6.16
N GLU A 610 6.38 0.69 5.50
CA GLU A 610 5.17 0.08 4.95
C GLU A 610 5.52 -0.77 3.73
N ALA A 611 6.34 -0.24 2.81
CA ALA A 611 6.80 -0.99 1.66
C ALA A 611 7.57 -2.26 2.06
N ALA A 612 8.42 -2.18 3.09
CA ALA A 612 9.17 -3.33 3.62
C ALA A 612 8.24 -4.40 4.19
N ILE A 613 7.32 -4.01 5.07
CA ILE A 613 6.38 -4.94 5.69
C ILE A 613 5.56 -5.66 4.62
N GLU A 614 4.97 -4.91 3.69
CA GLU A 614 4.10 -5.48 2.66
C GLU A 614 4.87 -6.30 1.63
N GLY A 615 6.04 -5.83 1.18
CA GLY A 615 6.88 -6.55 0.24
C GLY A 615 7.41 -7.88 0.81
N ILE A 616 7.77 -7.91 2.09
CA ILE A 616 8.22 -9.15 2.75
C ILE A 616 7.02 -10.09 2.96
N ARG A 617 5.89 -9.60 3.44
CA ARG A 617 4.67 -10.40 3.63
C ARG A 617 4.20 -11.05 2.34
N ALA A 618 4.17 -10.30 1.25
CA ALA A 618 3.77 -10.80 -0.06
C ALA A 618 4.65 -11.97 -0.56
N LYS A 619 5.90 -12.07 -0.09
CA LYS A 619 6.87 -13.12 -0.48
C LYS A 619 7.03 -14.22 0.57
N LEU A 620 6.42 -14.09 1.76
CA LEU A 620 6.57 -15.02 2.88
C LEU A 620 5.49 -16.11 2.85
N ASP A 621 5.85 -17.31 2.41
CA ASP A 621 4.91 -18.44 2.34
C ASP A 621 4.40 -18.88 3.72
N ARG A 622 3.19 -19.48 3.74
CA ARG A 622 2.63 -20.13 4.94
C ARG A 622 3.53 -21.22 5.54
N LYS A 623 4.37 -21.87 4.74
CA LYS A 623 5.30 -22.92 5.19
C LYS A 623 6.67 -22.38 5.65
N VAL A 624 6.91 -21.07 5.53
CA VAL A 624 8.13 -20.44 6.02
C VAL A 624 7.82 -19.81 7.37
N THR A 625 8.51 -20.29 8.40
CA THR A 625 8.39 -19.77 9.76
C THR A 625 9.29 -18.54 9.90
N PRO A 626 8.74 -17.32 10.10
CA PRO A 626 9.58 -16.16 10.34
C PRO A 626 10.09 -16.17 11.78
N VAL A 627 11.37 -15.89 11.95
CA VAL A 627 12.02 -15.81 13.26
C VAL A 627 12.62 -14.42 13.42
N LEU A 628 12.13 -13.62 14.37
CA LEU A 628 12.78 -12.35 14.69
C LEU A 628 13.96 -12.63 15.62
N LEU A 629 15.17 -12.33 15.16
CA LEU A 629 16.36 -12.41 15.99
C LEU A 629 16.64 -11.04 16.62
N THR A 630 16.42 -10.94 17.92
CA THR A 630 16.66 -9.72 18.70
C THR A 630 18.04 -9.77 19.37
N ARG A 631 18.66 -8.60 19.46
CA ARG A 631 19.93 -8.41 20.16
C ARG A 631 20.00 -6.95 20.62
N PRO A 632 20.51 -6.66 21.82
CA PRO A 632 20.61 -5.28 22.30
C PRO A 632 21.32 -4.38 21.29
N TYR A 633 20.72 -3.22 21.00
CA TYR A 633 21.23 -2.31 19.97
C TYR A 633 22.66 -1.87 20.23
N SER A 634 23.04 -1.79 21.50
CA SER A 634 24.40 -1.50 21.87
C SER A 634 25.38 -2.53 21.28
N GLU A 635 25.09 -3.82 21.42
CA GLU A 635 25.92 -4.88 20.86
C GLU A 635 25.87 -4.96 19.33
N VAL A 636 24.70 -4.69 18.74
CA VAL A 636 24.53 -4.70 17.28
C VAL A 636 25.36 -3.59 16.64
N LEU A 637 25.31 -2.37 17.19
CA LEU A 637 26.13 -1.25 16.73
C LEU A 637 27.61 -1.49 16.89
N LEU A 638 28.02 -1.99 18.07
CA LEU A 638 29.42 -2.35 18.30
C LEU A 638 29.88 -3.34 17.22
N SER A 639 29.04 -4.33 16.91
CA SER A 639 29.36 -5.32 15.89
C SER A 639 29.37 -4.78 14.47
N PHE A 640 28.50 -3.81 14.12
CA PHE A 640 28.49 -3.18 12.81
C PHE A 640 29.73 -2.33 12.56
N ARG A 641 30.12 -1.55 13.57
CA ARG A 641 31.10 -0.49 13.39
C ARG A 641 32.51 -0.88 13.77
N PHE A 642 32.66 -1.80 14.72
CA PHE A 642 33.97 -2.09 15.29
C PHE A 642 34.51 -3.48 14.97
N ARG A 643 33.67 -4.44 14.60
CA ARG A 643 34.11 -5.84 14.39
C ARG A 643 34.52 -6.17 12.95
N GLY A 644 34.05 -5.40 11.97
CA GLY A 644 34.20 -5.73 10.55
C GLY A 644 33.50 -7.05 10.16
N PRO A 645 33.83 -7.64 8.98
CA PRO A 645 33.25 -8.89 8.48
C PRO A 645 33.66 -10.17 9.22
N THR A 646 34.46 -10.07 10.27
CA THR A 646 35.10 -11.22 10.90
C THR A 646 34.13 -12.24 11.48
N HIS A 647 34.43 -13.52 11.24
CA HIS A 647 33.86 -14.69 11.89
C HIS A 647 35.01 -15.68 12.13
N ARG A 648 34.98 -16.46 13.23
CA ARG A 648 35.95 -17.54 13.45
C ARG A 648 35.35 -18.85 12.97
N LEU A 649 35.90 -19.43 11.90
CA LEU A 649 35.53 -20.76 11.45
C LEU A 649 36.12 -21.83 12.40
N ALA A 650 35.39 -22.93 12.62
CA ALA A 650 35.97 -24.11 13.24
C ALA A 650 37.06 -24.72 12.33
N LYS A 651 38.07 -25.41 12.91
CA LYS A 651 39.30 -25.84 12.21
C LYS A 651 39.04 -26.78 11.01
N ASP A 652 37.90 -27.45 10.96
CA ASP A 652 37.54 -28.44 9.94
C ASP A 652 36.54 -27.92 8.91
N GLY A 653 35.70 -26.91 9.24
CA GLY A 653 34.92 -26.07 8.31
C GLY A 653 34.07 -26.79 7.25
N ARG A 654 33.87 -28.11 7.38
CA ARG A 654 33.12 -28.93 6.43
C ARG A 654 31.69 -29.06 6.92
N THR A 655 30.74 -28.71 6.07
CA THR A 655 29.35 -29.09 6.32
C THR A 655 29.22 -30.61 6.16
N PRO A 656 28.25 -31.26 6.84
CA PRO A 656 27.98 -32.69 6.67
C PRO A 656 27.66 -33.12 5.22
N ARG A 657 27.41 -32.17 4.31
CA ARG A 657 26.95 -32.41 2.94
C ARG A 657 28.06 -32.50 1.88
N GLY A 658 29.34 -32.35 2.26
CA GLY A 658 30.46 -32.46 1.32
C GLY A 658 30.57 -31.34 0.27
N LYS A 659 29.62 -30.39 0.24
CA LYS A 659 29.69 -29.13 -0.52
C LYS A 659 29.66 -27.95 0.45
N GLU A 660 30.66 -27.08 0.35
CA GLU A 660 30.71 -25.83 1.11
C GLU A 660 29.57 -24.91 0.66
N SER A 661 28.83 -24.31 1.60
CA SER A 661 27.78 -23.34 1.27
C SER A 661 28.39 -22.03 0.78
N VAL A 662 27.66 -21.28 -0.04
CA VAL A 662 28.13 -19.97 -0.56
C VAL A 662 28.47 -19.05 0.61
N MET A 663 27.65 -19.07 1.66
CA MET A 663 27.91 -18.33 2.90
C MET A 663 29.22 -18.74 3.59
N LEU A 664 29.51 -20.04 3.77
CA LEU A 664 30.74 -20.48 4.44
C LEU A 664 31.99 -20.16 3.63
N ARG A 665 31.92 -20.33 2.31
CA ARG A 665 33.01 -19.95 1.40
C ARG A 665 33.32 -18.46 1.53
N ARG A 666 32.31 -17.60 1.46
CA ARG A 666 32.48 -16.15 1.62
C ARG A 666 33.09 -15.77 2.97
N LEU A 667 32.65 -16.44 4.05
CA LEU A 667 33.22 -16.22 5.39
C LEU A 667 34.71 -16.56 5.46
N ARG A 668 35.15 -17.59 4.73
CA ARG A 668 36.56 -18.01 4.64
C ARG A 668 37.41 -17.00 3.85
N GLU A 669 36.84 -16.40 2.81
CA GLU A 669 37.51 -15.42 1.94
C GLU A 669 37.66 -14.04 2.59
N THR A 670 36.76 -13.65 3.49
CA THR A 670 36.88 -12.40 4.24
C THR A 670 37.94 -12.51 5.33
N ALA A 671 39.11 -11.90 5.08
CA ALA A 671 40.25 -11.88 5.99
C ALA A 671 39.93 -11.35 7.40
N GLU A 672 40.67 -11.84 8.39
CA GLU A 672 40.63 -11.44 9.79
C GLU A 672 41.11 -9.99 9.97
N ALA A 673 40.29 -9.01 9.60
CA ALA A 673 40.51 -7.64 10.02
C ALA A 673 40.24 -7.55 11.52
N GLY A 674 41.28 -7.27 12.31
CA GLY A 674 41.12 -6.96 13.74
C GLY A 674 40.11 -5.83 13.93
N PRO A 675 39.44 -5.76 15.10
CA PRO A 675 38.48 -4.71 15.34
C PRO A 675 39.14 -3.34 15.21
N SER A 676 38.54 -2.43 14.44
CA SER A 676 38.94 -1.04 14.37
C SER A 676 37.92 -0.20 15.14
N TYR A 677 38.37 0.82 15.86
CA TYR A 677 37.50 1.69 16.65
C TYR A 677 37.47 3.10 16.07
N PRO A 678 36.89 3.31 14.86
CA PRO A 678 36.79 4.66 14.32
C PRO A 678 35.92 5.53 15.22
N THR A 679 36.29 6.80 15.33
CA THR A 679 35.45 7.83 15.95
C THR A 679 34.22 8.03 15.07
N ILE A 680 33.03 7.76 15.63
CA ILE A 680 31.75 7.97 14.93
C ILE A 680 31.11 9.24 15.50
N PRO A 681 30.64 10.15 14.63
CA PRO A 681 29.84 11.30 15.05
C PRO A 681 28.60 10.85 15.83
N ARG A 682 28.27 11.59 16.89
CA ARG A 682 27.14 11.26 17.78
C ARG A 682 25.81 11.22 17.03
N ASP A 683 25.59 12.13 16.10
CA ASP A 683 24.38 12.21 15.27
C ASP A 683 24.21 10.97 14.37
N GLU A 684 25.30 10.50 13.76
CA GLU A 684 25.28 9.26 12.96
C GLU A 684 24.97 8.05 13.85
N LEU A 685 25.53 8.00 15.05
CA LEU A 685 25.27 6.94 16.02
C LEU A 685 23.80 6.90 16.44
N MET A 686 23.18 8.06 16.68
CA MET A 686 21.76 8.19 16.99
C MET A 686 20.87 7.79 15.81
N ARG A 687 21.20 8.21 14.58
CA ARG A 687 20.48 7.76 13.37
C ARG A 687 20.52 6.24 13.21
N ASN A 688 21.69 5.61 13.42
CA ASN A 688 21.79 4.16 13.37
C ASN A 688 20.94 3.48 14.46
N LEU A 689 20.92 4.01 15.70
CA LEU A 689 20.08 3.47 16.78
C LEU A 689 18.60 3.51 16.41
N PHE A 690 18.14 4.64 15.89
CA PHE A 690 16.77 4.79 15.42
C PHE A 690 16.46 3.79 14.31
N GLN A 691 17.35 3.65 13.33
CA GLN A 691 17.13 2.69 12.24
C GLN A 691 17.09 1.24 12.73
N LEU A 692 17.93 0.87 13.71
CA LEU A 692 17.87 -0.46 14.32
C LEU A 692 16.49 -0.72 14.98
N ALA A 693 15.95 0.27 15.69
CA ALA A 693 14.63 0.17 16.28
C ALA A 693 13.53 0.03 15.21
N MET A 694 13.61 0.83 14.13
CA MET A 694 12.66 0.75 13.02
C MET A 694 12.70 -0.61 12.31
N ASN A 695 13.88 -1.17 12.11
CA ASN A 695 14.05 -2.51 11.53
C ASN A 695 13.45 -3.61 12.41
N ASP A 696 13.58 -3.50 13.73
CA ASP A 696 12.92 -4.44 14.65
C ASP A 696 11.40 -4.27 14.57
N VAL A 697 10.87 -3.05 14.47
CA VAL A 697 9.43 -2.80 14.25
C VAL A 697 8.92 -3.54 13.01
N ILE A 698 9.66 -3.49 11.89
CA ILE A 698 9.34 -4.28 10.67
C ILE A 698 9.29 -5.77 11.02
N GLY A 699 10.34 -6.29 11.64
CA GLY A 699 10.45 -7.70 11.98
C GLY A 699 9.33 -8.18 12.91
N TYR A 700 8.96 -7.38 13.91
CA TYR A 700 7.86 -7.64 14.80
C TYR A 700 6.50 -7.59 14.11
N ALA A 701 6.28 -6.63 13.21
CA ALA A 701 5.06 -6.57 12.41
C ALA A 701 4.89 -7.80 11.51
N ILE A 702 5.99 -8.41 11.06
CA ILE A 702 5.97 -9.64 10.28
C ILE A 702 5.75 -10.87 11.17
N VAL A 703 6.53 -11.01 12.25
CA VAL A 703 6.55 -12.20 13.09
C VAL A 703 5.30 -12.32 13.96
N LEU A 704 4.87 -11.25 14.62
CA LEU A 704 3.74 -11.34 15.56
C LEU A 704 2.38 -11.39 14.89
N ASN A 705 2.30 -11.13 13.58
CA ASN A 705 1.10 -11.35 12.78
C ASN A 705 1.02 -12.77 12.22
N ARG A 706 1.91 -13.65 12.66
CA ARG A 706 1.94 -15.06 12.27
C ARG A 706 1.76 -15.96 13.48
N PRO A 707 0.81 -16.92 13.45
CA PRO A 707 0.60 -17.86 14.55
C PRO A 707 1.82 -18.73 14.86
N ASP A 708 2.67 -18.96 13.87
CA ASP A 708 3.93 -19.71 13.98
C ASP A 708 5.16 -18.82 14.07
N GLY A 709 5.01 -17.49 14.14
CA GLY A 709 6.14 -16.59 14.31
C GLY A 709 6.88 -16.83 15.63
N TYR A 710 8.21 -16.73 15.61
CA TYR A 710 9.05 -16.97 16.78
C TYR A 710 9.98 -15.77 17.04
N VAL A 711 10.12 -15.36 18.30
CA VAL A 711 11.09 -14.32 18.70
C VAL A 711 12.23 -15.01 19.44
N LEU A 712 13.46 -14.83 18.95
CA LEU A 712 14.67 -15.45 19.47
C LEU A 712 15.62 -14.37 19.98
N GLU A 713 16.05 -14.46 21.24
CA GLU A 713 17.03 -13.53 21.80
C GLU A 713 18.45 -14.10 21.63
N TYR A 714 19.33 -13.35 20.97
CA TYR A 714 20.67 -13.81 20.61
C TYR A 714 21.55 -14.26 21.80
N ARG A 715 21.30 -13.72 23.00
CA ARG A 715 22.05 -14.09 24.22
C ARG A 715 21.70 -15.49 24.70
N ASN A 716 20.46 -15.92 24.50
CA ASN A 716 19.91 -17.14 25.11
C ASN A 716 19.81 -18.29 24.11
N ILE A 717 20.43 -18.18 22.93
CA ILE A 717 20.29 -19.20 21.87
C ILE A 717 20.71 -20.58 22.37
N GLY A 718 21.75 -20.71 23.20
CA GLY A 718 22.16 -22.02 23.73
C GLY A 718 21.01 -22.72 24.48
N GLU A 719 20.28 -21.97 25.30
CA GLU A 719 19.14 -22.46 26.08
C GLU A 719 17.87 -22.59 25.23
N GLN A 720 17.71 -21.72 24.22
CA GLN A 720 16.52 -21.65 23.36
C GLN A 720 16.63 -22.49 22.07
N PHE A 721 17.75 -23.18 21.83
CA PHE A 721 18.00 -23.84 20.54
C PHE A 721 17.04 -25.00 20.28
N GLU A 722 16.77 -25.82 21.30
CA GLU A 722 15.82 -26.93 21.18
C GLU A 722 14.40 -26.42 20.89
N ASP A 723 13.95 -25.40 21.63
CA ASP A 723 12.66 -24.74 21.42
C ASP A 723 12.56 -24.10 20.03
N LEU A 724 13.63 -23.48 19.55
CA LEU A 724 13.72 -22.93 18.20
C LEU A 724 13.54 -24.04 17.16
N VAL A 725 14.28 -25.15 17.25
CA VAL A 725 14.17 -26.27 16.29
C VAL A 725 12.75 -26.84 16.26
N LYS A 726 12.12 -26.95 17.44
CA LYS A 726 10.72 -27.37 17.59
C LYS A 726 9.74 -26.37 16.96
N ALA A 727 9.93 -25.07 17.19
CA ALA A 727 9.11 -24.01 16.60
C ALA A 727 9.21 -24.02 15.06
N LEU A 728 10.41 -24.28 14.53
CA LEU A 728 10.67 -24.45 13.09
C LEU A 728 10.15 -25.78 12.52
N LYS A 729 9.63 -26.69 13.35
CA LYS A 729 9.08 -28.00 12.96
C LYS A 729 10.09 -28.87 12.20
N ILE A 730 11.37 -28.75 12.57
CA ILE A 730 12.45 -29.54 11.99
C ILE A 730 12.47 -30.91 12.66
N ASP A 731 12.27 -31.95 11.85
CA ASP A 731 12.16 -33.35 12.26
C ASP A 731 13.55 -34.00 12.32
N VAL A 732 14.23 -33.83 13.47
CA VAL A 732 15.55 -34.39 13.77
C VAL A 732 15.60 -34.97 15.20
N PRO A 733 16.41 -36.00 15.49
CA PRO A 733 16.53 -36.56 16.83
C PRO A 733 17.02 -35.53 17.86
N ASN A 734 16.41 -35.48 19.05
CA ASN A 734 16.73 -34.51 20.10
C ASN A 734 18.21 -34.54 20.52
N GLU A 735 18.85 -35.71 20.51
CA GLU A 735 20.28 -35.85 20.77
C GLU A 735 21.15 -35.03 19.79
N VAL A 736 20.78 -34.98 18.51
CA VAL A 736 21.50 -34.20 17.50
C VAL A 736 21.29 -32.70 17.73
N VAL A 737 20.09 -32.31 18.17
CA VAL A 737 19.76 -30.92 18.49
C VAL A 737 20.52 -30.44 19.71
N ALA A 738 20.58 -31.25 20.77
CA ALA A 738 21.24 -30.91 22.03
C ALA A 738 22.75 -30.71 21.88
N HIS A 739 23.41 -31.49 21.03
CA HIS A 739 24.86 -31.39 20.82
C HIS A 739 25.27 -30.33 19.78
N ALA A 740 24.35 -29.81 18.97
CA ALA A 740 24.70 -28.87 17.90
C ALA A 740 25.40 -27.59 18.42
N PRO A 741 24.94 -26.95 19.52
CA PRO A 741 25.61 -25.74 20.06
C PRO A 741 27.03 -25.98 20.59
N ASP A 742 27.40 -27.22 20.92
CA ASP A 742 28.70 -27.55 21.53
C ASP A 742 29.85 -27.51 20.52
N ASP A 743 29.57 -27.75 19.23
CA ASP A 743 30.57 -27.72 18.15
C ASP A 743 30.07 -26.99 16.89
N PRO A 744 29.90 -25.65 16.96
CA PRO A 744 29.33 -24.89 15.87
C PRO A 744 30.39 -24.64 14.78
N ALA A 745 30.00 -24.82 13.51
CA ALA A 745 30.84 -24.59 12.34
C ALA A 745 31.43 -23.16 12.28
N VAL A 746 30.68 -22.20 12.83
CA VAL A 746 31.12 -20.83 13.07
C VAL A 746 31.13 -20.62 14.58
N ARG A 747 32.25 -20.17 15.14
CA ARG A 747 32.35 -19.85 16.55
C ARG A 747 31.81 -18.44 16.82
N LYS A 748 31.00 -18.33 17.87
CA LYS A 748 30.51 -17.04 18.38
C LYS A 748 31.70 -16.17 18.78
N LEU A 749 31.79 -14.97 18.21
CA LEU A 749 32.85 -14.03 18.56
C LEU A 749 32.59 -13.41 19.94
N PRO A 750 33.64 -13.28 20.79
CA PRO A 750 33.51 -12.74 22.14
C PRO A 750 32.98 -11.30 22.09
N ALA A 751 32.07 -10.94 22.98
CA ALA A 751 31.49 -9.60 23.04
C ALA A 751 32.57 -8.51 22.99
N LEU A 752 32.32 -7.45 22.22
CA LEU A 752 33.25 -6.33 22.14
C LEU A 752 33.18 -5.52 23.45
N ASP A 753 34.34 -5.10 23.94
CA ASP A 753 34.39 -4.22 25.10
C ASP A 753 33.96 -2.80 24.69
N ALA A 754 32.80 -2.38 25.19
CA ALA A 754 32.27 -1.04 24.95
C ALA A 754 33.17 0.07 25.54
N SER A 755 34.06 -0.26 26.49
CA SER A 755 35.00 0.70 27.08
C SER A 755 36.02 1.24 26.06
N ALA A 756 36.28 0.48 24.99
CA ALA A 756 37.23 0.84 23.93
C ALA A 756 36.69 1.90 22.95
N ALA A 757 35.42 2.30 23.05
CA ALA A 757 34.79 3.32 22.20
C ALA A 757 34.18 4.46 23.04
N PRO A 758 34.94 5.52 23.35
CA PRO A 758 34.49 6.59 24.27
C PRO A 758 33.17 7.25 23.89
N ASN A 759 32.95 7.54 22.60
CA ASN A 759 31.67 8.13 22.12
C ASN A 759 30.49 7.18 22.29
N PHE A 760 30.75 5.87 22.22
CA PHE A 760 29.73 4.86 22.39
C PHE A 760 29.32 4.70 23.85
N LYS A 761 30.26 4.85 24.79
CA LYS A 761 29.99 4.84 26.22
C LYS A 761 28.90 5.84 26.61
N ALA A 762 28.87 7.02 25.97
CA ALA A 762 27.88 8.06 26.22
C ALA A 762 26.45 7.71 25.76
N VAL A 763 26.29 6.96 24.66
CA VAL A 763 24.95 6.60 24.12
C VAL A 763 24.46 5.23 24.57
N ARG A 764 25.34 4.40 25.15
CA ARG A 764 25.01 3.02 25.54
C ARG A 764 23.77 2.92 26.46
N PRO A 765 23.61 3.73 27.52
CA PRO A 765 22.42 3.66 28.37
C PRO A 765 21.13 3.94 27.58
N PHE A 766 21.17 4.89 26.64
CA PHE A 766 20.04 5.19 25.77
C PHE A 766 19.72 4.03 24.83
N ALA A 767 20.74 3.41 24.21
CA ALA A 767 20.56 2.24 23.34
C ALA A 767 19.95 1.04 24.07
N GLU A 768 20.40 0.79 25.30
CA GLU A 768 19.88 -0.28 26.16
C GLU A 768 18.43 0.01 26.60
N THR A 769 18.14 1.25 26.99
CA THR A 769 16.79 1.70 27.35
C THR A 769 15.83 1.61 26.17
N LEU A 770 16.24 2.08 24.98
CA LEU A 770 15.43 2.01 23.76
C LEU A 770 15.09 0.56 23.39
N PHE A 771 16.08 -0.33 23.47
CA PHE A 771 15.87 -1.76 23.23
C PHE A 771 14.92 -2.37 24.26
N ALA A 772 15.15 -2.14 25.56
CA ALA A 772 14.29 -2.64 26.63
C ALA A 772 12.85 -2.14 26.48
N ASN A 773 12.67 -0.83 26.27
CA ASN A 773 11.37 -0.23 26.03
C ASN A 773 10.68 -0.90 24.84
N LEU A 774 11.36 -1.09 23.70
CA LEU A 774 10.74 -1.73 22.55
C LEU A 774 10.35 -3.19 22.85
N GLN A 775 11.19 -3.96 23.54
CA GLN A 775 10.86 -5.32 23.98
C GLN A 775 9.63 -5.33 24.90
N ASP A 776 9.55 -4.39 25.85
CA ASP A 776 8.43 -4.25 26.78
C ASP A 776 7.15 -3.83 26.04
N CYS A 777 7.21 -2.83 25.17
CA CYS A 777 6.10 -2.39 24.29
C CYS A 777 5.46 -3.56 23.54
N ILE A 778 6.28 -4.55 23.18
CA ILE A 778 5.91 -5.65 22.32
C ILE A 778 5.42 -6.84 23.12
N ARG A 779 6.01 -7.09 24.29
CA ARG A 779 5.44 -8.00 25.29
C ARG A 779 4.07 -7.52 25.77
N GLU A 780 3.88 -6.22 25.92
CA GLU A 780 2.66 -5.56 26.43
C GLU A 780 1.66 -5.20 25.33
N ARG A 781 1.53 -5.98 24.25
CA ARG A 781 0.72 -5.72 23.04
C ARG A 781 -0.81 -5.58 23.29
N ALA A 782 -1.23 -4.60 24.09
CA ALA A 782 -2.60 -4.11 24.25
C ALA A 782 -2.77 -2.64 23.81
N GLU A 783 -1.77 -1.75 23.87
CA GLU A 783 -2.03 -0.30 23.69
C GLU A 783 -0.86 0.50 23.02
N TRP A 784 -0.52 0.16 21.77
CA TRP A 784 0.67 0.70 21.08
C TRP A 784 0.63 2.21 20.74
N ARG A 785 -0.57 2.78 20.56
CA ARG A 785 -0.73 4.20 20.17
C ARG A 785 -0.34 5.16 21.29
N ASP A 786 -0.67 4.80 22.52
CA ASP A 786 -0.41 5.61 23.71
C ASP A 786 1.06 5.55 24.12
N LEU A 787 1.71 4.40 23.92
CA LEU A 787 3.12 4.25 24.25
C LEU A 787 4.03 5.02 23.29
N LEU A 788 3.75 5.00 21.99
CA LEU A 788 4.49 5.80 21.01
C LEU A 788 4.35 7.30 21.28
N ASN A 789 3.13 7.76 21.58
CA ASN A 789 2.89 9.15 21.96
C ASN A 789 3.65 9.52 23.24
N ARG A 790 3.63 8.67 24.28
CA ARG A 790 4.41 8.90 25.52
C ARG A 790 5.91 9.00 25.26
N GLN A 791 6.46 8.19 24.36
CA GLN A 791 7.89 8.21 24.02
C GLN A 791 8.27 9.45 23.20
N ILE A 792 7.41 9.87 22.26
CA ILE A 792 7.57 11.13 21.51
C ILE A 792 7.53 12.33 22.46
N GLU A 793 6.58 12.35 23.40
CA GLU A 793 6.47 13.41 24.42
C GLU A 793 7.69 13.42 25.34
N ALA A 794 8.20 12.25 25.75
CA ALA A 794 9.39 12.12 26.59
C ALA A 794 10.64 12.63 25.87
N ALA A 795 10.80 12.32 24.59
CA ALA A 795 11.92 12.78 23.79
C ALA A 795 11.84 14.29 23.47
N ARG A 796 10.64 14.85 23.21
CA ARG A 796 10.41 16.31 23.14
C ARG A 796 10.74 17.00 24.45
N SER A 797 10.31 16.43 25.57
CA SER A 797 10.59 16.94 26.92
C SER A 797 12.08 16.89 27.27
N ALA A 798 12.84 16.01 26.62
CA ALA A 798 14.29 15.92 26.73
C ALA A 798 15.06 16.85 25.78
N GLY A 799 14.38 17.74 25.05
CA GLY A 799 14.98 18.68 24.10
C GLY A 799 15.56 18.00 22.85
N LEU A 800 15.17 16.75 22.57
CA LEU A 800 15.54 16.05 21.34
C LEU A 800 14.59 16.49 20.23
N THR A 801 15.14 16.79 19.06
CA THR A 801 14.33 16.95 17.84
C THR A 801 13.87 15.56 17.41
N VAL A 802 12.59 15.26 17.61
CA VAL A 802 11.94 13.97 17.31
C VAL A 802 11.24 14.03 15.97
#